data_AF-A0AAU9NJ44-F1
#
_entry.id   AF-A0AAU9NJ44-F1
#
_cell.length_a   1.000
_cell.length_b   1.000
_cell.length_c   1.000
_cell.angle_alpha   90.00
_cell.angle_beta   90.00
_cell.angle_gamma   90.00
#
_symmetry.space_group_name_H-M   'P 1'
#
loop_
_entity.id
_entity.type
_entity.pdbx_description
1 polymer ?
#
loop_
_entity_poly.entity_id
_entity_poly.type
_entity_poly.pdbx_seq_one_letter_code
_entity_poly.pdbx_strand_id
1 'polypeptide(L)'
;MSSMFGIPIGVDVHTRHICKIGSHTAEYARVLVDVDTTRDVVGGISVSFPNGNGYLLSDLRIEYPSRCSFSKAFDHTDRNCVGAKDKANKLNEMHLKKEQQDTTIKVAVAHDRDLVEQIGKDIYFDLVDHNKVWSFCVEKQMPFNKVKEEVARAFGVPVECQRFWTWAKRQNHTYRPYRPLTRLEETKSVGELRVAYNKIGNAEAELNLFLETTVIGPDSHPLPPPHISKEDILVFFKLYDPDKLQLRYVGRLFVRSSGTPTEIISKLNEIVGFSPHEEIELYEEIKFDKYQELEFGSCVMCERLDKRSSFRSSQIRDGDIICFQKLSQIEYKYADVPSFLEYVKNRQVVCFRSLDRPNEDAFILELVAEQLDVADPSKIRFTRHNYYFKKPESNPIQYRFEGHLPVMLRHYIQDYGIMYYEVLNTSLPELQHMKTLKVAFYGATTTKEEPAIHNISLPKQSTVGDVLTEIKKTVKTDAELRLLQLRSHMIYKVLTPAATIEGIDDKYWTLLRAEKIPEEEKGMGTRDRRIHVYHFTREADQEVRNFGQPFFLVIRVNETLAAVKVRIQHKLQVPDDEFSKWKFAFVYLLNVKYLQDSDIVSHPFQRTRDSDLLLPPYLGLEHTRNTNRLQQLGCLN
;
A
#
# COMPACT_ATOMS: atom_id res chain seq x y z
N MET A 1 46.12 24.67 -22.67
CA MET A 1 45.45 23.40 -23.03
C MET A 1 45.27 22.60 -21.76
N SER A 2 44.03 22.17 -21.50
CA SER A 2 43.54 21.26 -20.45
C SER A 2 44.34 19.94 -20.42
N SER A 3 44.48 19.21 -19.31
CA SER A 3 43.45 18.53 -18.49
C SER A 3 43.62 18.81 -16.99
N MET A 4 42.58 19.14 -16.21
CA MET A 4 41.51 18.26 -15.69
C MET A 4 42.03 17.05 -14.89
N PHE A 5 42.35 17.28 -13.62
CA PHE A 5 41.83 16.61 -12.41
C PHE A 5 42.68 17.12 -11.24
N GLY A 6 42.15 18.06 -10.48
CA GLY A 6 42.83 18.61 -9.29
C GLY A 6 42.73 17.63 -8.13
N ILE A 7 43.59 16.62 -8.10
CA ILE A 7 44.00 15.98 -6.85
C ILE A 7 45.19 16.82 -6.34
N PRO A 8 45.16 17.40 -5.13
CA PRO A 8 46.33 18.05 -4.60
C PRO A 8 47.41 16.98 -4.45
N ILE A 9 48.53 17.13 -5.16
CA ILE A 9 49.72 16.29 -4.95
C ILE A 9 50.27 16.67 -3.57
N GLY A 10 49.75 16.00 -2.54
CA GLY A 10 50.26 16.08 -1.19
C GLY A 10 51.54 15.26 -1.11
N VAL A 11 52.68 15.93 -1.25
CA VAL A 11 53.98 15.31 -0.95
C VAL A 11 54.02 15.06 0.55
N ASP A 12 54.12 13.79 0.96
CA ASP A 12 54.19 13.39 2.37
C ASP A 12 55.42 14.01 3.05
N VAL A 13 55.41 14.05 4.38
CA VAL A 13 56.43 14.75 5.20
C VAL A 13 57.84 14.22 4.91
N HIS A 14 57.98 12.94 4.58
CA HIS A 14 59.26 12.30 4.28
C HIS A 14 59.78 12.71 2.89
N THR A 15 58.91 12.71 1.87
CA THR A 15 59.28 13.14 0.52
C THR A 15 59.57 14.65 0.46
N ARG A 16 58.89 15.46 1.27
CA ARG A 16 59.17 16.90 1.44
C ARG A 16 60.51 17.16 2.12
N HIS A 17 60.99 16.21 2.94
CA HIS A 17 62.32 16.24 3.56
C HIS A 17 63.43 15.93 2.54
N ILE A 18 63.18 14.99 1.63
CA ILE A 18 64.12 14.59 0.57
C ILE A 18 64.34 15.73 -0.45
N CYS A 19 63.29 16.49 -0.82
CA CYS A 19 63.45 17.66 -1.69
C CYS A 19 64.17 18.87 -1.05
N LYS A 20 64.30 18.91 0.29
CA LYS A 20 64.99 20.00 1.01
C LYS A 20 66.50 19.82 1.11
N ILE A 21 67.01 18.61 0.86
CA ILE A 21 68.43 18.28 0.92
C ILE A 21 68.90 18.22 -0.55
N GLY A 22 69.70 19.20 -0.96
CA GLY A 22 69.81 19.62 -2.36
C GLY A 22 70.40 18.63 -3.38
N SER A 23 70.04 18.93 -4.64
CA SER A 23 70.74 18.66 -5.92
C SER A 23 71.26 17.24 -6.19
N HIS A 24 70.42 16.47 -6.87
CA HIS A 24 70.67 15.72 -8.12
C HIS A 24 69.96 14.36 -8.14
N THR A 25 69.07 14.22 -9.12
CA THR A 25 68.51 12.97 -9.69
C THR A 25 68.02 11.92 -8.70
N ALA A 26 66.73 11.96 -8.35
CA ALA A 26 66.05 10.75 -7.89
C ALA A 26 65.89 9.80 -9.09
N GLU A 27 66.47 8.60 -9.03
CA GLU A 27 66.33 7.56 -10.07
C GLU A 27 64.89 7.02 -10.18
N TYR A 28 64.00 7.36 -9.25
CA TYR A 28 62.62 6.90 -9.22
C TYR A 28 61.67 7.97 -8.67
N ALA A 29 60.46 8.02 -9.23
CA ALA A 29 59.34 8.78 -8.68
C ALA A 29 58.35 7.79 -8.02
N ARG A 30 57.81 8.15 -6.85
CA ARG A 30 56.71 7.41 -6.22
C ARG A 30 55.41 8.18 -6.40
N VAL A 31 54.37 7.50 -6.88
CA VAL A 31 53.02 8.05 -7.06
C VAL A 31 52.08 7.31 -6.12
N LEU A 32 51.34 8.05 -5.29
CA LEU A 32 50.23 7.51 -4.51
C LEU A 32 48.98 7.53 -5.39
N VAL A 33 48.32 6.38 -5.53
CA VAL A 33 47.08 6.24 -6.28
C VAL A 33 45.97 5.86 -5.31
N ASP A 34 45.05 6.78 -5.06
CA ASP A 34 43.82 6.49 -4.33
C ASP A 34 42.80 5.82 -5.27
N VAL A 35 42.30 4.65 -4.87
CA VAL A 35 41.39 3.84 -5.69
C VAL A 35 39.99 3.87 -5.07
N ASP A 36 39.02 4.41 -5.79
CA ASP A 36 37.60 4.35 -5.42
C ASP A 36 37.06 2.94 -5.64
N THR A 37 36.72 2.25 -4.54
CA THR A 37 36.22 0.88 -4.55
C THR A 37 34.85 0.72 -5.22
N THR A 38 34.16 1.81 -5.58
CA THR A 38 32.88 1.77 -6.29
C THR A 38 33.00 1.85 -7.82
N ARG A 39 34.19 2.15 -8.35
CA ARG A 39 34.44 2.35 -9.79
C ARG A 39 35.25 1.21 -10.41
N ASP A 40 35.23 1.10 -11.73
CA ASP A 40 36.02 0.11 -12.44
C ASP A 40 37.52 0.41 -12.38
N VAL A 41 38.32 -0.65 -12.34
CA VAL A 41 39.77 -0.57 -12.21
C VAL A 41 40.39 -0.13 -13.53
N VAL A 42 41.25 0.89 -13.51
CA VAL A 42 41.98 1.37 -14.70
C VAL A 42 43.33 0.68 -14.81
N GLY A 43 43.66 0.11 -15.98
CA GLY A 43 44.87 -0.71 -16.17
C GLY A 43 46.20 0.08 -16.21
N GLY A 44 46.14 1.40 -16.31
CA GLY A 44 47.30 2.28 -16.32
C GLY A 44 46.93 3.76 -16.37
N ILE A 45 47.91 4.62 -16.13
CA ILE A 45 47.80 6.08 -16.18
C ILE A 45 48.96 6.67 -16.99
N SER A 46 48.68 7.65 -17.83
CA SER A 46 49.70 8.37 -18.59
C SER A 46 50.12 9.63 -17.83
N VAL A 47 51.40 9.77 -17.52
CA VAL A 47 51.95 10.92 -16.80
C VAL A 47 52.90 11.67 -17.71
N SER A 48 52.77 13.00 -17.76
CA SER A 48 53.65 13.87 -18.56
C SER A 48 54.69 14.55 -17.68
N PHE A 49 55.97 14.45 -18.07
CA PHE A 49 57.09 15.09 -17.37
C PHE A 49 57.71 16.18 -18.24
N PRO A 50 57.98 17.39 -17.72
CA PRO A 50 58.67 18.42 -18.48
C PRO A 50 60.13 18.01 -18.69
N ASN A 51 60.59 18.02 -19.95
CA ASN A 51 61.98 17.74 -20.30
C ASN A 51 62.45 18.82 -21.28
N GLY A 52 63.04 19.91 -20.75
CA GLY A 52 63.86 20.93 -21.44
C GLY A 52 63.28 21.64 -22.67
N ASN A 53 62.80 20.88 -23.66
CA ASN A 53 62.22 21.28 -24.93
C ASN A 53 60.75 20.83 -25.12
N GLY A 54 60.08 20.28 -24.08
CA GLY A 54 58.68 19.86 -24.16
C GLY A 54 58.23 19.00 -22.98
N TYR A 55 57.19 18.18 -23.17
CA TYR A 55 56.72 17.18 -22.20
C TYR A 55 56.91 15.76 -22.76
N LEU A 56 57.50 14.87 -21.96
CA LEU A 56 57.60 13.44 -22.25
C LEU A 56 56.38 12.73 -21.63
N LEU A 57 55.56 12.07 -22.43
CA LEU A 57 54.48 11.22 -21.93
C LEU A 57 55.04 9.83 -21.56
N SER A 58 54.68 9.29 -20.41
CA SER A 58 55.05 7.95 -20.00
C SER A 58 53.85 7.23 -19.41
N ASP A 59 53.60 6.02 -19.90
CA ASP A 59 52.47 5.18 -19.49
C ASP A 59 52.89 4.28 -18.33
N LEU A 60 52.24 4.44 -17.18
CA LEU A 60 52.44 3.63 -15.99
C LEU A 60 51.35 2.57 -15.91
N ARG A 61 51.73 1.30 -15.92
CA ARG A 61 50.80 0.19 -15.68
C ARG A 61 50.54 0.06 -14.18
N ILE A 62 49.28 -0.07 -13.79
CA ILE A 62 48.90 -0.25 -12.38
C ILE A 62 48.53 -1.72 -12.17
N GLU A 63 49.24 -2.37 -11.25
CA GLU A 63 48.90 -3.71 -10.77
C GLU A 63 48.09 -3.60 -9.49
N TYR A 64 46.94 -4.25 -9.45
CA TYR A 64 46.04 -4.23 -8.29
C TYR A 64 46.06 -5.60 -7.60
N PRO A 65 45.95 -5.65 -6.26
CA PRO A 65 45.63 -6.89 -5.57
C PRO A 65 44.27 -7.45 -6.04
N SER A 66 44.01 -8.72 -5.75
CA SER A 66 42.76 -9.39 -6.13
C SER A 66 41.54 -8.64 -5.56
N ARG A 67 40.61 -8.25 -6.44
CA ARG A 67 39.37 -7.54 -6.10
C ARG A 67 38.20 -8.51 -6.03
N CYS A 68 37.44 -8.46 -4.94
CA CYS A 68 36.19 -9.20 -4.82
C CYS A 68 35.15 -8.64 -5.80
N SER A 69 34.56 -9.49 -6.64
CA SER A 69 33.53 -9.11 -7.59
C SER A 69 32.23 -8.71 -6.89
N PHE A 70 31.99 -9.25 -5.68
CA PHE A 70 30.79 -9.02 -4.86
C PHE A 70 30.85 -7.71 -4.05
N SER A 71 31.86 -7.55 -3.18
CA SER A 71 31.99 -6.37 -2.32
C SER A 71 32.74 -5.20 -2.98
N LYS A 72 33.33 -5.45 -4.15
CA LYS A 72 34.19 -4.50 -4.90
C LYS A 72 35.40 -4.00 -4.12
N ALA A 73 35.69 -4.57 -2.96
CA ALA A 73 36.86 -4.28 -2.14
C ALA A 73 38.06 -5.14 -2.55
N PHE A 74 39.24 -4.62 -2.27
CA PHE A 74 40.52 -5.31 -2.43
C PHE A 74 40.82 -6.17 -1.18
N ASP A 75 41.84 -7.02 -1.24
CA ASP A 75 42.36 -7.86 -0.14
C ASP A 75 41.60 -9.16 0.20
N HIS A 76 40.52 -9.48 -0.54
CA HIS A 76 39.89 -10.79 -0.44
C HIS A 76 39.25 -11.23 -1.76
N THR A 77 39.11 -12.54 -1.93
CA THR A 77 38.43 -13.14 -3.09
C THR A 77 36.95 -13.35 -2.79
N ASP A 78 36.15 -13.60 -3.82
CA ASP A 78 34.72 -13.92 -3.69
C ASP A 78 34.45 -15.07 -2.72
N ARG A 79 35.37 -16.04 -2.63
CA ARG A 79 35.27 -17.18 -1.70
C ARG A 79 35.40 -16.79 -0.23
N ASN A 80 36.09 -15.70 0.06
CA ASN A 80 36.37 -15.23 1.42
C ASN A 80 35.52 -14.01 1.80
N CYS A 81 34.63 -13.56 0.92
CA CYS A 81 33.74 -12.42 1.17
C CYS A 81 32.60 -12.81 2.12
N VAL A 82 32.51 -12.15 3.27
CA VAL A 82 31.45 -12.37 4.27
C VAL A 82 30.06 -12.09 3.66
N GLY A 83 29.90 -10.99 2.94
CA GLY A 83 28.62 -10.66 2.29
C GLY A 83 28.17 -11.65 1.21
N ALA A 84 29.12 -12.27 0.50
CA ALA A 84 28.81 -13.32 -0.48
C ALA A 84 28.36 -14.61 0.22
N LYS A 85 29.00 -14.98 1.34
CA LYS A 85 28.60 -16.13 2.18
C LYS A 85 27.22 -15.93 2.79
N ASP A 86 26.92 -14.73 3.31
CA ASP A 86 25.62 -14.43 3.91
C ASP A 86 24.48 -14.49 2.88
N LYS A 87 24.71 -13.99 1.67
CA LYS A 87 23.74 -14.08 0.57
C LYS A 87 23.54 -15.53 0.11
N ALA A 88 24.61 -16.31 0.01
CA ALA A 88 24.54 -17.72 -0.31
C ALA A 88 23.81 -18.52 0.77
N ASN A 89 24.06 -18.23 2.05
CA ASN A 89 23.37 -18.86 3.18
C ASN A 89 21.87 -18.54 3.18
N LYS A 90 21.48 -17.27 2.96
CA LYS A 90 20.06 -16.90 2.84
C LYS A 90 19.37 -17.57 1.66
N LEU A 91 20.05 -17.67 0.51
CA LEU A 91 19.52 -18.37 -0.66
C LEU A 91 19.39 -19.87 -0.39
N ASN A 92 20.35 -20.46 0.32
CA ASN A 92 20.32 -21.86 0.70
C ASN A 92 19.23 -22.14 1.74
N GLU A 93 19.02 -21.26 2.72
CA GLU A 93 17.90 -21.34 3.67
C GLU A 93 16.54 -21.21 2.95
N MET A 94 16.44 -20.31 1.97
CA MET A 94 15.23 -20.20 1.13
C MET A 94 15.02 -21.46 0.29
N HIS A 95 16.09 -22.03 -0.28
CA HIS A 95 16.03 -23.28 -1.04
C HIS A 95 15.65 -24.45 -0.14
N LEU A 96 16.25 -24.58 1.04
CA LEU A 96 15.89 -25.61 2.04
C LEU A 96 14.42 -25.46 2.48
N LYS A 97 13.94 -24.23 2.74
CA LYS A 97 12.52 -24.00 3.07
C LYS A 97 11.60 -24.40 1.93
N LYS A 98 11.99 -24.11 0.68
CA LYS A 98 11.24 -24.49 -0.51
C LYS A 98 11.27 -26.01 -0.74
N GLU A 99 12.40 -26.67 -0.52
CA GLU A 99 12.55 -28.13 -0.56
C GLU A 99 11.77 -28.82 0.56
N GLN A 100 11.73 -28.25 1.76
CA GLN A 100 10.87 -28.71 2.86
C GLN A 100 9.38 -28.56 2.53
N GLN A 101 8.99 -27.46 1.91
CA GLN A 101 7.62 -27.24 1.44
C GLN A 101 7.24 -28.19 0.29
N ASP A 102 8.21 -28.55 -0.56
CA ASP A 102 8.06 -29.53 -1.63
C ASP A 102 8.11 -30.99 -1.14
N THR A 103 8.47 -31.26 0.12
CA THR A 103 8.52 -32.63 0.69
C THR A 103 7.44 -32.90 1.74
N THR A 104 6.76 -31.85 2.21
CA THR A 104 5.69 -31.94 3.21
C THR A 104 4.31 -31.66 2.61
N ILE A 105 3.26 -32.08 3.33
CA ILE A 105 1.85 -31.84 3.01
C ILE A 105 1.18 -31.36 4.29
N LYS A 106 0.39 -30.30 4.20
CA LYS A 106 -0.50 -29.87 5.28
C LYS A 106 -1.76 -30.74 5.26
N VAL A 107 -2.08 -31.36 6.39
CA VAL A 107 -3.30 -32.13 6.62
C VAL A 107 -4.18 -31.32 7.55
N ALA A 108 -5.41 -31.04 7.15
CA ALA A 108 -6.40 -30.33 7.95
C ALA A 108 -7.59 -31.25 8.23
N VAL A 109 -7.99 -31.36 9.50
CA VAL A 109 -9.02 -32.28 9.95
C VAL A 109 -10.13 -31.50 10.63
N ALA A 110 -11.30 -31.46 9.98
CA ALA A 110 -12.51 -30.87 10.54
C ALA A 110 -13.33 -31.94 11.28
N HIS A 111 -13.96 -31.59 12.40
CA HIS A 111 -14.89 -32.45 13.13
C HIS A 111 -16.14 -31.69 13.60
N ASP A 112 -17.13 -32.40 14.13
CA ASP A 112 -18.44 -31.81 14.49
C ASP A 112 -18.34 -30.55 15.38
N ARG A 113 -17.32 -30.44 16.25
CA ARG A 113 -17.12 -29.26 17.10
C ARG A 113 -16.74 -28.01 16.30
N ASP A 114 -15.89 -28.15 15.28
CA ASP A 114 -15.50 -27.03 14.42
C ASP A 114 -16.74 -26.46 13.72
N LEU A 115 -17.63 -27.33 13.27
CA LEU A 115 -18.89 -26.96 12.63
C LEU A 115 -19.80 -26.21 13.61
N VAL A 116 -19.93 -26.66 14.87
CA VAL A 116 -20.66 -25.94 15.93
C VAL A 116 -20.05 -24.57 16.22
N GLU A 117 -18.72 -24.47 16.27
CA GLU A 117 -18.03 -23.25 16.65
C GLU A 117 -18.05 -22.18 15.55
N GLN A 118 -17.99 -22.59 14.28
CA GLN A 118 -17.90 -21.68 13.13
C GLN A 118 -19.26 -21.31 12.52
N ILE A 119 -20.22 -22.25 12.44
CA ILE A 119 -21.51 -22.01 11.78
C ILE A 119 -22.35 -21.04 12.61
N GLY A 120 -22.83 -19.96 11.96
CA GLY A 120 -23.61 -18.89 12.58
C GLY A 120 -22.80 -17.75 13.17
N LYS A 121 -21.46 -17.83 13.10
CA LYS A 121 -20.55 -16.78 13.56
C LYS A 121 -19.63 -16.35 12.41
N ASP A 122 -18.69 -17.22 12.08
CA ASP A 122 -17.68 -17.00 11.06
C ASP A 122 -18.19 -17.37 9.67
N ILE A 123 -19.05 -18.39 9.62
CA ILE A 123 -19.53 -19.00 8.39
C ILE A 123 -21.04 -19.21 8.48
N TYR A 124 -21.76 -18.87 7.42
CA TYR A 124 -23.19 -19.15 7.31
C TYR A 124 -23.47 -20.15 6.19
N PHE A 125 -22.63 -20.13 5.15
CA PHE A 125 -22.69 -21.01 3.98
C PHE A 125 -21.54 -22.00 3.99
N ASP A 126 -21.82 -23.21 3.58
CA ASP A 126 -20.91 -24.34 3.74
C ASP A 126 -20.75 -24.81 5.20
N LEU A 127 -19.83 -25.74 5.46
CA LEU A 127 -19.64 -26.37 6.77
C LEU A 127 -18.52 -25.75 7.60
N VAL A 128 -17.37 -25.39 7.00
CA VAL A 128 -16.17 -25.01 7.75
C VAL A 128 -15.14 -24.24 6.92
N ASP A 129 -14.34 -23.39 7.56
CA ASP A 129 -13.15 -22.76 7.00
C ASP A 129 -11.93 -23.58 7.39
N HIS A 130 -11.33 -24.25 6.41
CA HIS A 130 -10.19 -25.13 6.59
C HIS A 130 -8.93 -24.43 7.11
N ASN A 131 -8.86 -23.10 7.06
CA ASN A 131 -7.74 -22.35 7.65
C ASN A 131 -7.85 -22.24 9.17
N LYS A 132 -9.05 -22.41 9.73
CA LYS A 132 -9.33 -22.29 11.16
C LYS A 132 -9.43 -23.64 11.88
N VAL A 133 -9.50 -24.75 11.14
CA VAL A 133 -9.51 -26.09 11.74
C VAL A 133 -8.11 -26.53 12.13
N TRP A 134 -8.04 -27.52 13.02
CA TRP A 134 -6.77 -28.12 13.41
C TRP A 134 -6.05 -28.73 12.21
N SER A 135 -4.81 -28.31 12.01
CA SER A 135 -3.98 -28.75 10.89
C SER A 135 -2.51 -28.90 11.31
N PHE A 136 -1.80 -29.77 10.58
CA PHE A 136 -0.40 -30.08 10.84
C PHE A 136 0.31 -30.50 9.55
N CYS A 137 1.62 -30.30 9.49
CA CYS A 137 2.42 -30.68 8.33
C CYS A 137 3.05 -32.06 8.54
N VAL A 138 2.96 -32.92 7.54
CA VAL A 138 3.54 -34.26 7.52
C VAL A 138 4.37 -34.48 6.28
N GLU A 139 5.35 -35.37 6.34
CA GLU A 139 6.13 -35.78 5.18
C GLU A 139 5.27 -36.54 4.17
N LYS A 140 5.53 -36.35 2.87
CA LYS A 140 4.80 -37.04 1.79
C LYS A 140 4.82 -38.56 1.91
N GLN A 141 5.89 -39.14 2.44
CA GLN A 141 6.05 -40.58 2.58
C GLN A 141 5.44 -41.14 3.88
N MET A 142 4.94 -40.27 4.77
CA MET A 142 4.32 -40.70 6.01
C MET A 142 3.12 -41.62 5.72
N PRO A 143 3.04 -42.82 6.31
CA PRO A 143 1.87 -43.67 6.20
C PRO A 143 0.64 -43.03 6.85
N PHE A 144 -0.54 -43.17 6.24
CA PHE A 144 -1.76 -42.56 6.77
C PHE A 144 -2.16 -43.07 8.16
N ASN A 145 -1.79 -44.30 8.53
CA ASN A 145 -2.01 -44.80 9.90
C ASN A 145 -1.34 -43.92 10.98
N LYS A 146 -0.19 -43.30 10.66
CA LYS A 146 0.45 -42.34 11.58
C LYS A 146 -0.38 -41.06 11.72
N VAL A 147 -1.03 -40.60 10.66
CA VAL A 147 -2.01 -39.51 10.74
C VAL A 147 -3.17 -39.89 11.67
N LYS A 148 -3.68 -41.12 11.62
CA LYS A 148 -4.74 -41.58 12.54
C LYS A 148 -4.28 -41.56 14.01
N GLU A 149 -3.02 -41.94 14.28
CA GLU A 149 -2.42 -41.86 15.63
C GLU A 149 -2.28 -40.40 16.12
N GLU A 150 -1.86 -39.47 15.25
CA GLU A 150 -1.80 -38.04 15.57
C GLU A 150 -3.18 -37.46 15.89
N VAL A 151 -4.19 -37.79 15.07
CA VAL A 151 -5.59 -37.41 15.30
C VAL A 151 -6.11 -38.02 16.61
N ALA A 152 -5.75 -39.26 16.92
CA ALA A 152 -6.12 -39.89 18.19
C ALA A 152 -5.55 -39.14 19.39
N ARG A 153 -4.29 -38.69 19.28
CA ARG A 153 -3.64 -37.89 20.32
C ARG A 153 -4.26 -36.50 20.48
N ALA A 154 -4.61 -35.86 19.36
CA ALA A 154 -5.14 -34.49 19.37
C ALA A 154 -6.59 -34.42 19.87
N PHE A 155 -7.45 -35.33 19.41
CA PHE A 155 -8.88 -35.30 19.70
C PHE A 155 -9.36 -36.35 20.71
N GLY A 156 -8.48 -37.26 21.16
CA GLY A 156 -8.82 -38.32 22.10
C GLY A 156 -9.70 -39.43 21.50
N VAL A 157 -9.77 -39.55 20.18
CA VAL A 157 -10.60 -40.55 19.48
C VAL A 157 -9.73 -41.75 19.10
N PRO A 158 -9.99 -42.97 19.60
CA PRO A 158 -9.25 -44.18 19.22
C PRO A 158 -9.23 -44.40 17.72
N VAL A 159 -8.14 -44.96 17.19
CA VAL A 159 -7.90 -45.14 15.75
C VAL A 159 -8.99 -45.98 15.07
N GLU A 160 -9.50 -46.98 15.78
CA GLU A 160 -10.61 -47.86 15.38
C GLU A 160 -11.96 -47.13 15.29
N CYS A 161 -12.09 -45.98 15.96
CA CYS A 161 -13.28 -45.16 15.99
C CYS A 161 -13.24 -43.99 14.98
N GLN A 162 -12.17 -43.88 14.20
CA GLN A 162 -11.99 -42.81 13.23
C GLN A 162 -12.42 -43.27 11.83
N ARG A 163 -13.43 -42.61 11.26
CA ARG A 163 -13.69 -42.66 9.82
C ARG A 163 -13.44 -41.29 9.20
N PHE A 164 -12.57 -41.24 8.20
CA PHE A 164 -12.25 -40.02 7.49
C PHE A 164 -13.04 -39.92 6.19
N TRP A 165 -13.59 -38.73 5.94
CA TRP A 165 -14.26 -38.35 4.72
C TRP A 165 -13.40 -37.36 3.93
N THR A 166 -13.31 -37.59 2.63
CA THR A 166 -12.63 -36.69 1.69
C THR A 166 -13.57 -35.58 1.27
N TRP A 167 -13.07 -34.37 1.09
CA TRP A 167 -13.87 -33.25 0.59
C TRP A 167 -13.89 -33.20 -0.95
N ALA A 168 -14.80 -32.47 -1.56
CA ALA A 168 -14.78 -32.26 -3.00
C ALA A 168 -15.37 -30.91 -3.37
N LYS A 169 -14.69 -30.20 -4.29
CA LYS A 169 -15.24 -29.00 -4.89
C LYS A 169 -16.24 -29.40 -5.98
N ARG A 170 -17.48 -28.92 -5.83
CA ARG A 170 -18.57 -29.24 -6.75
C ARG A 170 -18.68 -28.19 -7.86
N GLN A 171 -19.45 -28.50 -8.90
CA GLN A 171 -19.70 -27.59 -10.03
C GLN A 171 -20.34 -26.26 -9.59
N ASN A 172 -21.13 -26.28 -8.52
CA ASN A 172 -21.75 -25.10 -7.92
C ASN A 172 -20.81 -24.31 -6.98
N HIS A 173 -19.50 -24.59 -7.02
CA HIS A 173 -18.46 -23.95 -6.20
C HIS A 173 -18.53 -24.21 -4.68
N THR A 174 -19.43 -25.08 -4.20
CA THR A 174 -19.42 -25.55 -2.81
C THR A 174 -18.30 -26.56 -2.56
N TYR A 175 -17.84 -26.69 -1.31
CA TYR A 175 -16.80 -27.62 -0.90
C TYR A 175 -17.32 -28.50 0.22
N ARG A 176 -17.69 -29.75 -0.10
CA ARG A 176 -18.44 -30.64 0.81
C ARG A 176 -17.72 -31.96 1.06
N PRO A 177 -17.96 -32.64 2.20
CA PRO A 177 -17.61 -34.04 2.37
C PRO A 177 -18.26 -34.88 1.28
N TYR A 178 -17.49 -35.67 0.55
CA TYR A 178 -17.96 -36.39 -0.63
C TYR A 178 -18.09 -37.89 -0.39
N ARG A 179 -17.07 -38.52 0.19
CA ARG A 179 -17.08 -39.97 0.46
C ARG A 179 -16.10 -40.34 1.58
N PRO A 180 -16.31 -41.49 2.25
CA PRO A 180 -15.32 -42.01 3.17
C PRO A 180 -14.07 -42.54 2.44
N LEU A 181 -12.94 -42.53 3.12
CA LEU A 181 -11.73 -43.23 2.69
C LEU A 181 -11.95 -44.74 2.72
N THR A 182 -11.46 -45.41 1.68
CA THR A 182 -11.49 -46.88 1.62
C THR A 182 -10.34 -47.48 2.43
N ARG A 183 -10.47 -48.74 2.88
CA ARG A 183 -9.39 -49.43 3.61
C ARG A 183 -8.08 -49.48 2.83
N LEU A 184 -8.14 -49.59 1.50
CA LEU A 184 -6.96 -49.60 0.64
C LEU A 184 -6.30 -48.22 0.52
N GLU A 185 -7.09 -47.15 0.65
CA GLU A 185 -6.56 -45.78 0.68
C GLU A 185 -5.86 -45.52 2.02
N GLU A 186 -6.42 -45.97 3.13
CA GLU A 186 -5.81 -45.82 4.47
C GLU A 186 -4.45 -46.52 4.62
N THR A 187 -4.13 -47.51 3.76
CA THR A 187 -2.82 -48.17 3.77
C THR A 187 -1.72 -47.40 3.00
N LYS A 188 -2.08 -46.34 2.27
CA LYS A 188 -1.15 -45.57 1.44
C LYS A 188 -0.43 -44.48 2.23
N SER A 189 0.59 -43.87 1.60
CA SER A 189 1.22 -42.67 2.13
C SER A 189 0.33 -41.43 1.92
N VAL A 190 0.53 -40.39 2.74
CA VAL A 190 -0.20 -39.12 2.63
C VAL A 190 0.02 -38.48 1.26
N GLY A 191 1.23 -38.60 0.69
CA GLY A 191 1.57 -38.11 -0.64
C GLY A 191 0.77 -38.78 -1.75
N GLU A 192 0.65 -40.11 -1.70
CA GLU A 192 -0.14 -40.88 -2.67
C GLU A 192 -1.63 -40.60 -2.54
N LEU A 193 -2.13 -40.49 -1.30
CA LEU A 193 -3.50 -40.11 -1.01
C LEU A 193 -3.85 -38.74 -1.59
N ARG A 194 -2.99 -37.74 -1.37
CA ARG A 194 -3.16 -36.40 -1.94
C ARG A 194 -3.17 -36.42 -3.47
N VAL A 195 -2.30 -37.19 -4.12
CA VAL A 195 -2.26 -37.27 -5.59
C VAL A 195 -3.51 -37.96 -6.15
N ALA A 196 -3.97 -39.04 -5.52
CA ALA A 196 -5.21 -39.71 -5.90
C ALA A 196 -6.43 -38.79 -5.74
N TYR A 197 -6.42 -37.96 -4.69
CA TYR A 197 -7.44 -36.97 -4.38
C TYR A 197 -7.45 -35.79 -5.36
N ASN A 198 -6.29 -35.23 -5.72
CA ASN A 198 -6.20 -34.08 -6.61
C ASN A 198 -6.63 -34.39 -8.06
N LYS A 199 -6.56 -35.65 -8.49
CA LYS A 199 -7.10 -36.09 -9.79
C LYS A 199 -8.63 -35.98 -9.92
N ILE A 200 -9.33 -35.80 -8.80
CA ILE A 200 -10.80 -35.68 -8.73
C ILE A 200 -11.25 -34.20 -8.88
N GLY A 201 -10.35 -33.29 -9.26
CA GLY A 201 -10.68 -31.89 -9.57
C GLY A 201 -10.35 -30.88 -8.46
N ASN A 202 -9.64 -31.30 -7.41
CA ASN A 202 -9.15 -30.42 -6.35
C ASN A 202 -7.68 -30.04 -6.62
N ALA A 203 -7.40 -28.76 -6.91
CA ALA A 203 -6.06 -28.26 -7.24
C ALA A 203 -5.27 -27.77 -6.01
N GLU A 204 -5.59 -28.23 -4.79
CA GLU A 204 -5.00 -27.72 -3.56
C GLU A 204 -3.71 -28.43 -3.15
N ALA A 205 -2.83 -27.68 -2.46
CA ALA A 205 -1.58 -28.19 -1.89
C ALA A 205 -1.81 -29.02 -0.62
N GLU A 206 -2.99 -28.92 -0.01
CA GLU A 206 -3.35 -29.47 1.31
C GLU A 206 -4.28 -30.68 1.19
N LEU A 207 -4.27 -31.55 2.21
CA LEU A 207 -5.18 -32.69 2.34
C LEU A 207 -6.23 -32.37 3.41
N ASN A 208 -7.42 -31.99 2.96
CA ASN A 208 -8.56 -31.67 3.81
C ASN A 208 -9.41 -32.92 4.07
N LEU A 209 -9.71 -33.20 5.33
CA LEU A 209 -10.47 -34.37 5.78
C LEU A 209 -11.56 -33.97 6.78
N PHE A 210 -12.68 -34.69 6.77
CA PHE A 210 -13.69 -34.61 7.82
C PHE A 210 -13.65 -35.88 8.66
N LEU A 211 -13.49 -35.73 9.98
CA LEU A 211 -13.45 -36.83 10.93
C LEU A 211 -14.86 -37.11 11.44
N GLU A 212 -15.36 -38.28 11.08
CA GLU A 212 -16.59 -38.82 11.63
C GLU A 212 -16.31 -39.47 13.00
N THR A 213 -16.88 -38.89 14.06
CA THR A 213 -16.84 -39.47 15.41
C THR A 213 -18.20 -40.01 15.83
N THR A 214 -18.25 -41.20 16.42
CA THR A 214 -19.45 -41.75 17.05
C THR A 214 -19.27 -41.73 18.57
N VAL A 215 -19.94 -40.77 19.24
CA VAL A 215 -19.98 -40.70 20.71
C VAL A 215 -21.44 -40.86 21.12
N ILE A 216 -21.74 -41.85 21.96
CA ILE A 216 -23.07 -42.03 22.55
C ILE A 216 -22.94 -41.87 24.07
N GLY A 217 -23.48 -40.77 24.58
CA GLY A 217 -23.90 -40.60 25.97
C GLY A 217 -22.85 -40.05 26.97
N PRO A 218 -23.31 -39.67 28.17
CA PRO A 218 -22.50 -38.95 29.17
C PRO A 218 -21.36 -39.76 29.80
N ASP A 219 -21.39 -41.10 29.71
CA ASP A 219 -20.52 -42.01 30.48
C ASP A 219 -19.63 -42.97 29.64
N SER A 220 -19.61 -42.94 28.29
CA SER A 220 -19.09 -44.10 27.52
C SER A 220 -18.09 -43.81 26.40
N HIS A 221 -17.15 -44.76 26.24
CA HIS A 221 -16.05 -44.78 25.28
C HIS A 221 -16.49 -44.65 23.81
N PRO A 222 -15.63 -44.12 22.92
CA PRO A 222 -15.90 -44.04 21.49
C PRO A 222 -16.18 -45.42 20.89
N LEU A 223 -17.18 -45.52 20.02
CA LEU A 223 -17.51 -46.75 19.30
C LEU A 223 -17.07 -46.66 17.83
N PRO A 224 -16.68 -47.78 17.19
CA PRO A 224 -16.42 -47.81 15.77
C PRO A 224 -17.63 -47.32 14.95
N PRO A 225 -17.44 -46.43 13.96
CA PRO A 225 -18.52 -45.95 13.12
C PRO A 225 -19.29 -47.09 12.43
N PRO A 226 -20.62 -47.06 12.39
CA PRO A 226 -21.45 -48.13 11.83
C PRO A 226 -21.21 -48.29 10.33
N HIS A 227 -21.35 -49.51 9.80
CA HIS A 227 -21.14 -49.77 8.37
C HIS A 227 -22.08 -48.93 7.50
N ILE A 228 -21.53 -48.18 6.54
CA ILE A 228 -22.29 -47.37 5.58
C ILE A 228 -22.64 -48.25 4.38
N SER A 229 -23.94 -48.43 4.12
CA SER A 229 -24.40 -49.08 2.90
C SER A 229 -24.36 -48.10 1.71
N LYS A 230 -24.46 -48.61 0.47
CA LYS A 230 -24.56 -47.76 -0.72
C LYS A 230 -25.83 -46.92 -0.78
N GLU A 231 -26.83 -47.26 0.04
CA GLU A 231 -28.07 -46.51 0.12
C GLU A 231 -28.02 -45.42 1.19
N ASP A 232 -27.02 -45.43 2.07
CA ASP A 232 -26.90 -44.44 3.13
C ASP A 232 -26.21 -43.18 2.60
N ILE A 233 -26.78 -42.02 2.94
CA ILE A 233 -26.31 -40.70 2.55
C ILE A 233 -26.01 -39.92 3.82
N LEU A 234 -24.81 -39.32 3.91
CA LEU A 234 -24.46 -38.42 4.99
C LEU A 234 -25.02 -37.00 4.74
N VAL A 235 -25.93 -36.55 5.59
CA VAL A 235 -26.56 -35.23 5.50
C VAL A 235 -26.30 -34.42 6.77
N PHE A 236 -26.02 -33.13 6.60
CA PHE A 236 -25.74 -32.18 7.67
C PHE A 236 -26.93 -31.24 7.89
N PHE A 237 -27.17 -30.84 9.14
CA PHE A 237 -28.35 -30.09 9.51
C PHE A 237 -28.02 -28.76 10.19
N LYS A 238 -28.68 -27.69 9.72
CA LYS A 238 -28.63 -26.36 10.33
C LYS A 238 -30.02 -25.94 10.77
N LEU A 239 -30.17 -25.41 11.99
CA LEU A 239 -31.42 -24.82 12.46
C LEU A 239 -31.35 -23.31 12.34
N TYR A 240 -32.36 -22.72 11.72
CA TYR A 240 -32.59 -21.28 11.73
C TYR A 240 -33.63 -20.93 12.81
N ASP A 241 -33.30 -19.95 13.63
CA ASP A 241 -34.15 -19.36 14.66
C ASP A 241 -34.51 -17.92 14.24
N PRO A 242 -35.72 -17.70 13.68
CA PRO A 242 -36.16 -16.39 13.21
C PRO A 242 -36.23 -15.32 14.32
N ASP A 243 -36.52 -15.72 15.56
CA ASP A 243 -36.61 -14.79 16.70
C ASP A 243 -35.23 -14.20 17.03
N LYS A 244 -34.18 -15.01 16.88
CA LYS A 244 -32.78 -14.62 17.18
C LYS A 244 -31.98 -14.20 15.96
N LEU A 245 -32.54 -14.32 14.76
CA LEU A 245 -31.83 -14.16 13.49
C LEU A 245 -30.52 -14.97 13.45
N GLN A 246 -30.59 -16.22 13.92
CA GLN A 246 -29.41 -17.08 14.09
C GLN A 246 -29.57 -18.40 13.35
N LEU A 247 -28.54 -18.77 12.58
CA LEU A 247 -28.40 -20.09 11.98
C LEU A 247 -27.33 -20.87 12.75
N ARG A 248 -27.62 -22.09 13.19
CA ARG A 248 -26.67 -22.91 13.97
C ARG A 248 -26.60 -24.33 13.46
N TYR A 249 -25.44 -24.97 13.60
CA TYR A 249 -25.29 -26.40 13.33
C TYR A 249 -26.01 -27.24 14.40
N VAL A 250 -26.69 -28.29 13.97
CA VAL A 250 -27.48 -29.19 14.83
C VAL A 250 -26.88 -30.59 14.88
N GLY A 251 -26.13 -30.98 13.85
CA GLY A 251 -25.55 -32.31 13.73
C GLY A 251 -25.70 -32.87 12.33
N ARG A 252 -25.44 -34.17 12.22
CA ARG A 252 -25.47 -34.93 10.98
C ARG A 252 -26.24 -36.23 11.18
N LEU A 253 -26.86 -36.74 10.12
CA LEU A 253 -27.53 -38.03 10.11
C LEU A 253 -27.16 -38.81 8.85
N PHE A 254 -27.15 -40.13 8.97
CA PHE A 254 -27.22 -41.02 7.82
C PHE A 254 -28.68 -41.29 7.50
N VAL A 255 -29.07 -40.96 6.27
CA VAL A 255 -30.42 -41.19 5.75
C VAL A 255 -30.38 -42.16 4.60
N ARG A 256 -31.44 -42.95 4.40
CA ARG A 256 -31.53 -43.81 3.22
C ARG A 256 -31.91 -42.98 2.01
N SER A 257 -31.23 -43.19 0.89
CA SER A 257 -31.50 -42.53 -0.39
C SER A 257 -32.94 -42.69 -0.87
N SER A 258 -33.57 -43.83 -0.60
CA SER A 258 -34.96 -44.13 -0.91
C SER A 258 -35.96 -43.59 0.13
N GLY A 259 -35.48 -43.17 1.31
CA GLY A 259 -36.30 -42.63 2.39
C GLY A 259 -36.78 -41.22 2.09
N THR A 260 -37.73 -40.76 2.90
CA THR A 260 -38.35 -39.43 2.78
C THR A 260 -37.96 -38.51 3.95
N PRO A 261 -37.98 -37.17 3.76
CA PRO A 261 -37.71 -36.24 4.86
C PRO A 261 -38.65 -36.38 6.05
N THR A 262 -39.88 -36.88 5.83
CA THR A 262 -40.86 -37.13 6.90
C THR A 262 -40.32 -38.12 7.96
N GLU A 263 -39.49 -39.09 7.56
CA GLU A 263 -38.93 -40.11 8.47
C GLU A 263 -37.90 -39.53 9.46
N ILE A 264 -37.29 -38.39 9.14
CA ILE A 264 -36.24 -37.79 9.96
C ILE A 264 -36.75 -36.64 10.84
N ILE A 265 -37.96 -36.12 10.60
CA ILE A 265 -38.53 -34.99 11.36
C ILE A 265 -38.53 -35.27 12.87
N SER A 266 -39.03 -36.43 13.30
CA SER A 266 -39.07 -36.78 14.72
C SER A 266 -37.67 -36.82 15.36
N LYS A 267 -36.65 -37.27 14.62
CA LYS A 267 -35.26 -37.29 15.10
C LYS A 267 -34.67 -35.88 15.17
N LEU A 268 -34.95 -35.03 14.18
CA LEU A 268 -34.50 -33.63 14.20
C LEU A 268 -35.13 -32.87 15.38
N ASN A 269 -36.43 -33.10 15.63
CA ASN A 269 -37.12 -32.54 16.79
C ASN A 269 -36.48 -33.02 18.10
N GLU A 270 -36.16 -34.30 18.22
CA GLU A 270 -35.46 -34.86 19.39
C GLU A 270 -34.09 -34.20 19.62
N ILE A 271 -33.25 -34.09 18.58
CA ILE A 271 -31.91 -33.50 18.67
C ILE A 271 -31.96 -32.04 19.11
N VAL A 272 -32.96 -31.30 18.65
CA VAL A 272 -33.13 -29.87 18.96
C VAL A 272 -33.86 -29.65 20.29
N GLY A 273 -34.55 -30.67 20.82
CA GLY A 273 -35.40 -30.55 22.00
C GLY A 273 -36.77 -29.93 21.71
N PHE A 274 -37.29 -30.07 20.49
CA PHE A 274 -38.65 -29.68 20.13
C PHE A 274 -39.67 -30.77 20.51
N SER A 275 -40.95 -30.39 20.48
CA SER A 275 -42.03 -31.37 20.59
C SER A 275 -41.91 -32.42 19.47
N PRO A 276 -42.12 -33.72 19.72
CA PRO A 276 -42.08 -34.75 18.68
C PRO A 276 -43.04 -34.48 17.50
N HIS A 277 -44.12 -33.74 17.76
CA HIS A 277 -45.13 -33.36 16.77
C HIS A 277 -44.97 -31.92 16.25
N GLU A 278 -43.85 -31.25 16.56
CA GLU A 278 -43.58 -29.92 16.03
C GLU A 278 -43.48 -29.96 14.50
N GLU A 279 -44.20 -29.05 13.84
CA GLU A 279 -44.11 -28.89 12.39
C GLU A 279 -42.90 -28.04 12.03
N ILE A 280 -41.98 -28.62 11.25
CA ILE A 280 -40.78 -27.94 10.76
C ILE A 280 -40.78 -27.84 9.24
N GLU A 281 -40.19 -26.78 8.70
CA GLU A 281 -39.90 -26.63 7.27
C GLU A 281 -38.44 -26.95 6.99
N LEU A 282 -38.17 -27.60 5.85
CA LEU A 282 -36.86 -28.09 5.44
C LEU A 282 -36.47 -27.39 4.14
N TYR A 283 -35.22 -26.98 4.05
CA TYR A 283 -34.64 -26.29 2.91
C TYR A 283 -33.27 -26.87 2.59
N GLU A 284 -32.98 -27.10 1.32
CA GLU A 284 -31.66 -27.53 0.86
C GLU A 284 -30.78 -26.30 0.61
N GLU A 285 -29.56 -26.29 1.18
CA GLU A 285 -28.55 -25.26 0.89
C GLU A 285 -27.72 -25.70 -0.33
N ILE A 286 -28.16 -25.27 -1.53
CA ILE A 286 -27.63 -25.75 -2.82
C ILE A 286 -26.37 -24.98 -3.22
N LYS A 287 -26.47 -23.65 -3.32
CA LYS A 287 -25.39 -22.81 -3.85
C LYS A 287 -25.32 -21.48 -3.12
N PHE A 288 -24.09 -21.01 -2.90
CA PHE A 288 -23.80 -19.66 -2.48
C PHE A 288 -22.63 -19.12 -3.30
N ASP A 289 -22.86 -18.04 -4.06
CA ASP A 289 -21.79 -17.30 -4.72
C ASP A 289 -21.76 -15.85 -4.25
N LYS A 290 -20.65 -15.47 -3.60
CA LYS A 290 -20.47 -14.11 -3.06
C LYS A 290 -19.97 -13.13 -4.13
N TYR A 291 -19.47 -13.61 -5.27
CA TYR A 291 -18.65 -12.81 -6.19
C TYR A 291 -19.14 -12.81 -7.65
N GLN A 292 -20.07 -13.69 -8.04
CA GLN A 292 -20.66 -13.71 -9.40
C GLN A 292 -22.07 -13.09 -9.42
N GLU A 293 -22.16 -11.77 -9.48
CA GLU A 293 -23.42 -11.04 -9.80
C GLU A 293 -23.69 -10.94 -11.31
N LEU A 294 -22.71 -11.27 -12.15
CA LEU A 294 -22.78 -11.09 -13.59
C LEU A 294 -23.08 -12.44 -14.25
N GLU A 295 -24.36 -12.82 -14.28
CA GLU A 295 -25.05 -13.40 -15.46
C GLU A 295 -26.42 -14.03 -15.12
N PHE A 296 -26.70 -14.47 -13.88
CA PHE A 296 -27.93 -15.25 -13.61
C PHE A 296 -28.57 -15.06 -12.22
N GLY A 297 -29.10 -13.88 -11.90
CA GLY A 297 -30.03 -13.70 -10.76
C GLY A 297 -29.47 -14.15 -9.39
N SER A 298 -30.32 -14.30 -8.38
CA SER A 298 -29.90 -14.50 -6.97
C SER A 298 -28.79 -15.55 -6.80
N CYS A 299 -27.64 -15.13 -6.28
CA CYS A 299 -26.49 -16.01 -6.03
C CYS A 299 -26.65 -16.93 -4.80
N VAL A 300 -27.76 -16.82 -4.07
CA VAL A 300 -28.14 -17.71 -2.96
C VAL A 300 -29.23 -18.65 -3.47
N MET A 301 -28.92 -19.93 -3.59
CA MET A 301 -29.88 -20.95 -3.96
C MET A 301 -30.15 -21.83 -2.73
N CYS A 302 -31.29 -21.57 -2.10
CA CYS A 302 -31.79 -22.35 -0.98
C CYS A 302 -33.26 -22.70 -1.25
N GLU A 303 -33.54 -23.97 -1.51
CA GLU A 303 -34.84 -24.42 -2.00
C GLU A 303 -35.59 -25.22 -0.95
N ARG A 304 -36.90 -25.03 -0.88
CA ARG A 304 -37.75 -25.80 0.03
C ARG A 304 -37.79 -27.26 -0.39
N LEU A 305 -37.51 -28.16 0.54
CA LEU A 305 -37.52 -29.59 0.30
C LEU A 305 -38.95 -30.13 0.40
N ASP A 306 -39.38 -30.89 -0.61
CA ASP A 306 -40.65 -31.62 -0.57
C ASP A 306 -40.55 -32.83 0.38
N LYS A 307 -41.33 -32.80 1.47
CA LYS A 307 -41.36 -33.84 2.51
C LYS A 307 -41.84 -35.21 2.01
N ARG A 308 -42.51 -35.26 0.85
CA ARG A 308 -43.08 -36.49 0.26
C ARG A 308 -42.14 -37.14 -0.76
N SER A 309 -41.21 -36.37 -1.31
CA SER A 309 -40.23 -36.86 -2.26
C SER A 309 -39.11 -37.62 -1.52
N SER A 310 -38.55 -38.64 -2.17
CA SER A 310 -37.38 -39.33 -1.61
C SER A 310 -36.14 -38.44 -1.68
N PHE A 311 -35.17 -38.65 -0.78
CA PHE A 311 -33.90 -37.92 -0.82
C PHE A 311 -33.21 -38.03 -2.18
N ARG A 312 -33.24 -39.22 -2.81
CA ARG A 312 -32.71 -39.44 -4.16
C ARG A 312 -33.45 -38.64 -5.22
N SER A 313 -34.78 -38.56 -5.14
CA SER A 313 -35.61 -37.77 -6.07
C SER A 313 -35.29 -36.29 -5.98
N SER A 314 -35.04 -35.80 -4.76
CA SER A 314 -34.57 -34.44 -4.49
C SER A 314 -33.08 -34.23 -4.76
N GLN A 315 -32.39 -35.21 -5.35
CA GLN A 315 -30.96 -35.17 -5.67
C GLN A 315 -30.01 -34.97 -4.47
N ILE A 316 -30.47 -35.26 -3.25
CA ILE A 316 -29.66 -35.18 -2.04
C ILE A 316 -28.55 -36.25 -2.08
N ARG A 317 -27.33 -35.85 -1.72
CA ARG A 317 -26.09 -36.63 -1.76
C ARG A 317 -25.25 -36.41 -0.50
N ASP A 318 -24.18 -37.19 -0.38
CA ASP A 318 -23.22 -37.07 0.71
C ASP A 318 -22.65 -35.66 0.79
N GLY A 319 -22.71 -35.08 1.99
CA GLY A 319 -22.23 -33.73 2.27
C GLY A 319 -23.25 -32.62 2.04
N ASP A 320 -24.48 -32.94 1.62
CA ASP A 320 -25.52 -31.93 1.48
C ASP A 320 -25.97 -31.39 2.83
N ILE A 321 -26.40 -30.13 2.81
CA ILE A 321 -26.91 -29.43 3.98
C ILE A 321 -28.41 -29.23 3.84
N ILE A 322 -29.14 -29.65 4.86
CA ILE A 322 -30.54 -29.31 5.06
C ILE A 322 -30.66 -28.30 6.20
N CYS A 323 -31.06 -27.09 5.86
CA CYS A 323 -31.49 -26.08 6.82
C CYS A 323 -32.95 -26.33 7.20
N PHE A 324 -33.32 -26.06 8.44
CA PHE A 324 -34.71 -26.18 8.87
C PHE A 324 -35.08 -25.15 9.93
N GLN A 325 -36.38 -24.90 10.07
CA GLN A 325 -36.94 -23.96 11.03
C GLN A 325 -38.32 -24.43 11.48
N LYS A 326 -38.83 -23.88 12.58
CA LYS A 326 -40.22 -24.07 12.98
C LYS A 326 -41.16 -23.40 11.99
N LEU A 327 -42.29 -24.03 11.72
CA LEU A 327 -43.39 -23.39 11.03
C LEU A 327 -44.00 -22.33 11.97
N SER A 328 -43.97 -21.05 11.57
CA SER A 328 -44.55 -19.95 12.34
C SER A 328 -45.46 -19.12 11.45
N GLN A 329 -46.55 -18.61 12.03
CA GLN A 329 -47.49 -17.68 11.39
C GLN A 329 -47.18 -16.21 11.73
N ILE A 330 -46.12 -15.96 12.50
CA ILE A 330 -45.69 -14.61 12.88
C ILE A 330 -44.91 -13.99 11.72
N GLU A 331 -45.20 -12.73 11.40
CA GLU A 331 -44.42 -11.96 10.42
C GLU A 331 -43.08 -11.52 11.05
N TYR A 332 -42.00 -12.18 10.63
CA TYR A 332 -40.63 -11.78 10.94
C TYR A 332 -40.00 -10.99 9.79
N LYS A 333 -39.01 -10.14 10.10
CA LYS A 333 -38.23 -9.40 9.09
C LYS A 333 -37.58 -10.32 8.05
N TYR A 334 -37.10 -11.48 8.49
CA TYR A 334 -36.58 -12.56 7.66
C TYR A 334 -37.26 -13.87 8.06
N ALA A 335 -38.44 -14.10 7.49
CA ALA A 335 -39.35 -15.17 7.91
C ALA A 335 -38.83 -16.58 7.62
N ASP A 336 -38.03 -16.77 6.57
CA ASP A 336 -37.54 -18.07 6.17
C ASP A 336 -36.01 -18.13 5.98
N VAL A 337 -35.46 -19.35 5.92
CA VAL A 337 -34.04 -19.61 5.69
C VAL A 337 -33.55 -18.88 4.42
N PRO A 338 -34.20 -18.98 3.25
CA PRO A 338 -33.73 -18.28 2.05
C PRO A 338 -33.60 -16.76 2.25
N SER A 339 -34.61 -16.11 2.85
CA SER A 339 -34.60 -14.68 3.13
C SER A 339 -33.48 -14.29 4.10
N PHE A 340 -33.24 -15.11 5.13
CA PHE A 340 -32.13 -14.89 6.06
C PHE A 340 -30.77 -15.04 5.39
N LEU A 341 -30.59 -16.05 4.54
CA LEU A 341 -29.35 -16.28 3.81
C LEU A 341 -29.08 -15.15 2.81
N GLU A 342 -30.11 -14.61 2.17
CA GLU A 342 -30.00 -13.41 1.33
C GLU A 342 -29.63 -12.17 2.15
N TYR A 343 -30.22 -11.99 3.34
CA TYR A 343 -29.79 -10.96 4.29
C TYR A 343 -28.31 -11.08 4.65
N VAL A 344 -27.85 -12.28 5.04
CA VAL A 344 -26.45 -12.52 5.41
C VAL A 344 -25.52 -12.25 4.22
N LYS A 345 -25.92 -12.58 2.99
CA LYS A 345 -25.14 -12.27 1.78
C LYS A 345 -24.92 -10.77 1.64
N ASN A 346 -25.99 -9.99 1.81
CA ASN A 346 -25.99 -8.55 1.58
C ASN A 346 -25.52 -7.77 2.82
N ARG A 347 -25.33 -8.43 3.96
CA ARG A 347 -24.86 -7.83 5.20
C ARG A 347 -23.42 -7.35 5.03
N GLN A 348 -23.27 -6.03 4.96
CA GLN A 348 -21.97 -5.38 5.00
C GLN A 348 -21.79 -4.69 6.35
N VAL A 349 -20.81 -5.16 7.10
CA VAL A 349 -20.43 -4.58 8.39
C VAL A 349 -19.39 -3.50 8.12
N VAL A 350 -19.74 -2.25 8.42
CA VAL A 350 -18.85 -1.11 8.23
C VAL A 350 -18.53 -0.48 9.58
N CYS A 351 -17.25 -0.49 9.90
CA CYS A 351 -16.67 0.21 11.02
C CYS A 351 -16.44 1.68 10.66
N PHE A 352 -17.14 2.58 11.37
CA PHE A 352 -16.99 4.01 11.20
C PHE A 352 -16.06 4.58 12.26
N ARG A 353 -15.08 5.37 11.81
CA ARG A 353 -14.14 6.11 12.66
C ARG A 353 -14.31 7.60 12.49
N SER A 354 -14.22 8.37 13.57
CA SER A 354 -14.15 9.82 13.43
C SER A 354 -12.80 10.21 12.82
N LEU A 355 -12.80 11.21 11.92
CA LEU A 355 -11.57 11.74 11.34
C LEU A 355 -10.64 12.34 12.42
N ASP A 356 -11.20 12.86 13.50
CA ASP A 356 -10.44 13.42 14.63
C ASP A 356 -9.75 12.33 15.48
N ARG A 357 -10.28 11.09 15.44
CA ARG A 357 -9.77 9.92 16.18
C ARG A 357 -9.66 8.71 15.26
N PRO A 358 -8.73 8.71 14.30
CA PRO A 358 -8.69 7.73 13.21
C PRO A 358 -8.27 6.31 13.64
N ASN A 359 -7.86 6.14 14.90
CA ASN A 359 -7.44 4.85 15.47
C ASN A 359 -8.51 4.23 16.37
N GLU A 360 -9.63 4.92 16.62
CA GLU A 360 -10.70 4.46 17.49
C GLU A 360 -11.95 4.19 16.67
N ASP A 361 -12.56 3.02 16.89
CA ASP A 361 -13.84 2.67 16.30
C ASP A 361 -14.92 3.46 17.03
N ALA A 362 -15.63 4.34 16.31
CA ALA A 362 -16.69 5.14 16.90
C ALA A 362 -17.97 4.32 17.04
N PHE A 363 -18.35 3.66 15.95
CA PHE A 363 -19.46 2.72 15.91
C PHE A 363 -19.31 1.77 14.73
N ILE A 364 -19.94 0.61 14.83
CA ILE A 364 -20.04 -0.37 13.75
C ILE A 364 -21.48 -0.35 13.28
N LEU A 365 -21.69 -0.15 12.00
CA LEU A 365 -23.01 -0.17 11.39
C LEU A 365 -23.12 -1.37 10.48
N GLU A 366 -24.19 -2.15 10.69
CA GLU A 366 -24.57 -3.21 9.78
C GLU A 366 -25.54 -2.62 8.77
N LEU A 367 -25.03 -2.34 7.57
CA LEU A 367 -25.82 -1.68 6.54
C LEU A 367 -26.68 -2.72 5.81
N VAL A 368 -27.95 -2.77 6.21
CA VAL A 368 -29.03 -3.38 5.42
C VAL A 368 -30.15 -2.36 5.32
N ALA A 369 -30.03 -1.47 4.33
CA ALA A 369 -31.05 -0.53 3.86
C ALA A 369 -32.06 -0.04 4.92
N GLU A 370 -31.60 0.55 6.02
CA GLU A 370 -32.30 1.60 6.80
C GLU A 370 -31.53 1.93 8.07
N GLN A 371 -31.73 3.17 8.55
CA GLN A 371 -31.28 3.74 9.82
C GLN A 371 -29.82 4.20 9.92
N LEU A 372 -29.62 5.44 9.47
CA LEU A 372 -28.75 6.38 10.18
C LEU A 372 -29.63 7.53 10.64
N ASP A 373 -29.95 7.57 11.93
CA ASP A 373 -30.70 8.67 12.55
C ASP A 373 -29.74 9.85 12.76
N VAL A 374 -29.55 10.63 11.70
CA VAL A 374 -28.68 11.82 11.71
C VAL A 374 -29.54 13.05 11.45
N ALA A 375 -29.40 14.05 12.33
CA ALA A 375 -30.13 15.32 12.26
C ALA A 375 -30.01 16.06 10.91
N ASP A 376 -28.92 15.86 10.15
CA ASP A 376 -28.77 16.34 8.77
C ASP A 376 -27.69 15.54 8.01
N PRO A 377 -28.07 14.56 7.17
CA PRO A 377 -27.12 13.76 6.39
C PRO A 377 -26.23 14.58 5.44
N SER A 378 -26.65 15.79 5.06
CA SER A 378 -25.90 16.64 4.13
C SER A 378 -24.63 17.25 4.73
N LYS A 379 -24.43 17.14 6.05
CA LYS A 379 -23.25 17.66 6.76
C LYS A 379 -22.22 16.59 7.10
N ILE A 380 -22.50 15.32 6.81
CA ILE A 380 -21.54 14.24 7.06
C ILE A 380 -20.69 14.05 5.81
N ARG A 381 -19.37 14.19 5.96
CA ARG A 381 -18.41 13.85 4.91
C ARG A 381 -17.72 12.53 5.23
N PHE A 382 -17.64 11.65 4.23
CA PHE A 382 -16.97 10.37 4.35
C PHE A 382 -15.60 10.38 3.67
N THR A 383 -14.65 9.64 4.22
CA THR A 383 -13.30 9.47 3.67
C THR A 383 -12.92 7.99 3.68
N ARG A 384 -12.29 7.53 2.58
CA ARG A 384 -11.88 6.12 2.43
C ARG A 384 -10.70 5.78 3.32
N HIS A 385 -10.55 4.49 3.62
CA HIS A 385 -9.38 3.96 4.30
C HIS A 385 -8.25 3.66 3.32
N ASN A 386 -7.06 4.25 3.56
CA ASN A 386 -5.85 3.91 2.85
C ASN A 386 -5.15 2.74 3.56
N TYR A 387 -5.15 1.58 2.91
CA TYR A 387 -4.55 0.36 3.44
C TYR A 387 -3.05 0.50 3.73
N TYR A 388 -2.28 1.05 2.79
CA TYR A 388 -0.82 1.10 2.90
C TYR A 388 -0.35 1.90 4.11
N PHE A 389 -1.02 3.02 4.39
CA PHE A 389 -0.66 3.91 5.49
C PHE A 389 -1.51 3.71 6.74
N LYS A 390 -2.52 2.82 6.70
CA LYS A 390 -3.53 2.61 7.76
C LYS A 390 -4.16 3.91 8.26
N LYS A 391 -4.44 4.84 7.34
CA LYS A 391 -4.90 6.20 7.61
C LYS A 391 -6.02 6.60 6.66
N PRO A 392 -6.83 7.62 6.97
CA PRO A 392 -7.77 8.18 6.00
C PRO A 392 -7.03 8.64 4.74
N GLU A 393 -7.64 8.44 3.57
CA GLU A 393 -7.17 9.02 2.32
C GLU A 393 -7.14 10.56 2.39
N SER A 394 -6.24 11.17 1.62
CA SER A 394 -6.11 12.64 1.59
C SER A 394 -7.37 13.33 1.07
N ASN A 395 -8.13 12.64 0.21
CA ASN A 395 -9.30 13.20 -0.45
C ASN A 395 -10.57 12.51 0.08
N PRO A 396 -11.54 13.28 0.60
CA PRO A 396 -12.83 12.73 0.97
C PRO A 396 -13.61 12.27 -0.26
N ILE A 397 -14.60 11.42 -0.03
CA ILE A 397 -15.58 11.00 -1.04
C ILE A 397 -16.41 12.23 -1.44
N GLN A 398 -16.59 12.41 -2.74
CA GLN A 398 -17.34 13.55 -3.27
C GLN A 398 -18.83 13.43 -2.94
N TYR A 399 -19.48 14.59 -2.75
CA TYR A 399 -20.92 14.66 -2.66
C TYR A 399 -21.56 14.16 -3.96
N ARG A 400 -22.62 13.35 -3.85
CA ARG A 400 -23.25 12.62 -4.98
C ARG A 400 -22.28 11.72 -5.76
N PHE A 401 -21.43 11.00 -5.03
CA PHE A 401 -20.61 9.95 -5.62
C PHE A 401 -21.47 8.90 -6.33
N GLU A 402 -21.22 8.69 -7.62
CA GLU A 402 -21.88 7.65 -8.43
C GLU A 402 -21.25 6.27 -8.14
N GLY A 403 -21.65 5.65 -7.02
CA GLY A 403 -21.23 4.29 -6.70
C GLY A 403 -21.93 3.70 -5.49
N HIS A 404 -21.91 2.37 -5.40
CA HIS A 404 -22.49 1.62 -4.29
C HIS A 404 -21.48 1.47 -3.13
N LEU A 405 -21.97 1.14 -1.93
CA LEU A 405 -21.17 0.97 -0.72
C LEU A 405 -19.93 0.07 -0.92
N PRO A 406 -19.98 -1.08 -1.63
CA PRO A 406 -18.79 -1.89 -1.87
C PRO A 406 -17.68 -1.14 -2.64
N VAL A 407 -18.04 -0.22 -3.53
CA VAL A 407 -17.07 0.63 -4.26
C VAL A 407 -16.45 1.67 -3.33
N MET A 408 -17.20 2.14 -2.33
CA MET A 408 -16.70 3.09 -1.35
C MET A 408 -15.72 2.45 -0.36
N LEU A 409 -15.92 1.17 -0.02
CA LEU A 409 -15.08 0.41 0.93
C LEU A 409 -13.85 -0.24 0.29
N ARG A 410 -13.86 -0.43 -1.03
CA ARG A 410 -12.73 -1.01 -1.75
C ARG A 410 -11.60 0.02 -1.92
N HIS A 411 -10.41 -0.38 -1.49
CA HIS A 411 -9.16 0.24 -1.92
C HIS A 411 -8.38 -0.82 -2.73
N TYR A 412 -8.30 -0.62 -4.04
CA TYR A 412 -7.86 -1.64 -5.03
C TYR A 412 -8.76 -2.90 -5.01
N ILE A 413 -8.22 -4.04 -4.56
CA ILE A 413 -8.85 -5.37 -4.68
C ILE A 413 -9.55 -5.80 -3.38
N GLN A 414 -9.28 -5.12 -2.26
CA GLN A 414 -9.66 -5.59 -0.93
C GLN A 414 -10.66 -4.66 -0.25
N ASP A 415 -11.71 -5.27 0.31
CA ASP A 415 -12.72 -4.63 1.14
C ASP A 415 -12.32 -4.82 2.60
N TYR A 416 -12.22 -3.71 3.33
CA TYR A 416 -11.81 -3.69 4.73
C TYR A 416 -12.94 -3.34 5.68
N GLY A 417 -14.11 -2.95 5.16
CA GLY A 417 -15.22 -2.52 6.00
C GLY A 417 -14.88 -1.34 6.92
N ILE A 418 -13.93 -0.45 6.58
CA ILE A 418 -13.60 0.73 7.40
C ILE A 418 -13.88 2.01 6.59
N MET A 419 -14.61 2.94 7.20
CA MET A 419 -14.78 4.30 6.69
C MET A 419 -14.54 5.35 7.77
N TYR A 420 -14.06 6.51 7.35
CA TYR A 420 -13.93 7.68 8.22
C TYR A 420 -15.07 8.65 7.96
N TYR A 421 -15.53 9.32 9.00
CA TYR A 421 -16.52 10.39 8.87
C TYR A 421 -16.13 11.63 9.69
N GLU A 422 -16.63 12.77 9.27
CA GLU A 422 -16.59 14.02 10.02
C GLU A 422 -17.91 14.77 9.85
N VAL A 423 -18.30 15.53 10.88
CA VAL A 423 -19.49 16.38 10.86
C VAL A 423 -19.06 17.81 10.60
N LEU A 424 -19.55 18.37 9.50
CA LEU A 424 -19.16 19.69 9.02
C LEU A 424 -20.15 20.75 9.51
N ASN A 425 -19.65 21.97 9.74
CA ASN A 425 -20.49 23.12 10.06
C ASN A 425 -21.27 23.64 8.83
N THR A 426 -20.82 23.29 7.63
CA THR A 426 -21.38 23.72 6.33
C THR A 426 -21.80 22.50 5.53
N SER A 427 -22.86 22.63 4.73
CA SER A 427 -23.40 21.49 3.98
C SER A 427 -22.45 21.06 2.84
N LEU A 428 -22.46 19.76 2.52
CA LEU A 428 -21.70 19.19 1.40
C LEU A 428 -22.02 19.85 0.03
N PRO A 429 -23.29 20.16 -0.32
CA PRO A 429 -23.62 20.89 -1.55
C PRO A 429 -22.90 22.24 -1.63
N GLU A 430 -22.87 23.01 -0.54
CA GLU A 430 -22.20 24.31 -0.52
C GLU A 430 -20.68 24.14 -0.66
N LEU A 431 -20.09 23.19 0.06
CA LEU A 431 -18.66 22.89 -0.04
C LEU A 431 -18.20 22.48 -1.44
N GLN A 432 -19.07 21.82 -2.22
CA GLN A 432 -18.75 21.45 -3.61
C GLN A 432 -18.52 22.66 -4.52
N HIS A 433 -19.12 23.81 -4.19
CA HIS A 433 -18.97 25.06 -4.94
C HIS A 433 -17.85 25.94 -4.40
N MET A 434 -17.21 25.55 -3.30
CA MET A 434 -16.09 26.25 -2.70
C MET A 434 -14.75 25.63 -3.13
N LYS A 435 -13.69 26.43 -3.10
CA LYS A 435 -12.31 25.99 -3.25
C LYS A 435 -11.48 26.57 -2.10
N THR A 436 -10.73 25.70 -1.44
CA THR A 436 -9.85 26.09 -0.33
C THR A 436 -8.40 26.09 -0.79
N LEU A 437 -7.78 27.26 -0.84
CA LEU A 437 -6.39 27.45 -1.21
C LEU A 437 -5.52 27.60 0.04
N LYS A 438 -4.39 26.89 0.09
CA LYS A 438 -3.36 27.08 1.13
C LYS A 438 -2.31 28.05 0.60
N VAL A 439 -2.26 29.25 1.16
CA VAL A 439 -1.34 30.31 0.70
C VAL A 439 -0.33 30.64 1.78
N ALA A 440 0.95 30.51 1.45
CA ALA A 440 2.06 30.94 2.29
C ALA A 440 2.29 32.46 2.14
N PHE A 441 2.40 33.18 3.26
CA PHE A 441 2.75 34.59 3.28
C PHE A 441 4.02 34.81 4.09
N TYR A 442 4.95 35.61 3.55
CA TYR A 442 6.20 35.96 4.21
C TYR A 442 6.16 37.41 4.70
N GLY A 443 6.45 37.61 5.99
CA GLY A 443 6.55 38.93 6.61
C GLY A 443 7.68 39.78 6.00
N ALA A 444 7.62 41.10 6.21
CA ALA A 444 8.49 42.06 5.51
C ALA A 444 9.97 42.04 5.92
N THR A 445 10.39 41.28 6.94
CA THR A 445 11.69 41.55 7.60
C THR A 445 12.62 40.38 7.85
N THR A 446 12.29 39.11 7.58
CA THR A 446 13.27 38.06 7.89
C THR A 446 13.09 36.78 7.08
N THR A 447 14.14 36.39 6.35
CA THR A 447 14.37 35.05 5.78
C THR A 447 14.49 33.95 6.85
N LYS A 448 14.36 34.29 8.14
CA LYS A 448 14.46 33.40 9.30
C LYS A 448 13.12 33.00 9.93
N GLU A 449 11.99 33.59 9.52
CA GLU A 449 10.67 33.23 10.06
C GLU A 449 9.97 32.21 9.16
N GLU A 450 9.33 31.21 9.78
CA GLU A 450 8.46 30.27 9.07
C GLU A 450 7.30 31.04 8.40
N PRO A 451 6.97 30.75 7.13
CA PRO A 451 5.86 31.42 6.48
C PRO A 451 4.55 31.10 7.18
N ALA A 452 3.73 32.12 7.41
CA ALA A 452 2.37 31.93 7.86
C ALA A 452 1.54 31.30 6.74
N ILE A 453 0.95 30.13 7.01
CA ILE A 453 0.05 29.45 6.07
C ILE A 453 -1.38 29.89 6.35
N HIS A 454 -2.03 30.50 5.36
CA HIS A 454 -3.42 30.91 5.42
C HIS A 454 -4.29 30.00 4.55
N ASN A 455 -5.31 29.40 5.13
CA ASN A 455 -6.31 28.60 4.41
C ASN A 455 -7.48 29.51 4.01
N ILE A 456 -7.62 29.79 2.72
CA ILE A 456 -8.63 30.71 2.20
C ILE A 456 -9.66 29.91 1.42
N SER A 457 -10.91 29.91 1.88
CA SER A 457 -12.01 29.22 1.21
C SER A 457 -12.94 30.24 0.56
N LEU A 458 -13.07 30.16 -0.77
CA LEU A 458 -13.89 31.06 -1.57
C LEU A 458 -14.67 30.26 -2.63
N PRO A 459 -15.80 30.78 -3.16
CA PRO A 459 -16.49 30.17 -4.29
C PRO A 459 -15.56 29.94 -5.48
N LYS A 460 -15.72 28.83 -6.22
CA LYS A 460 -14.84 28.46 -7.35
C LYS A 460 -14.72 29.54 -8.44
N GLN A 461 -15.79 30.30 -8.64
CA GLN A 461 -15.87 31.42 -9.57
C GLN A 461 -15.15 32.70 -9.10
N SER A 462 -14.70 32.75 -7.84
CA SER A 462 -13.92 33.88 -7.33
C SER A 462 -12.59 34.03 -8.08
N THR A 463 -12.03 35.23 -7.97
CA THR A 463 -10.81 35.62 -8.65
C THR A 463 -9.60 35.57 -7.72
N VAL A 464 -8.40 35.56 -8.29
CA VAL A 464 -7.16 35.73 -7.52
C VAL A 464 -7.15 37.06 -6.76
N GLY A 465 -7.78 38.11 -7.30
CA GLY A 465 -7.97 39.40 -6.61
C GLY A 465 -8.74 39.27 -5.29
N ASP A 466 -9.77 38.43 -5.26
CA ASP A 466 -10.54 38.16 -4.04
C ASP A 466 -9.68 37.45 -2.98
N VAL A 467 -8.88 36.47 -3.41
CA VAL A 467 -7.90 35.78 -2.54
C VAL A 467 -6.90 36.77 -1.95
N LEU A 468 -6.34 37.65 -2.79
CA LEU A 468 -5.39 38.68 -2.33
C LEU A 468 -6.03 39.65 -1.34
N THR A 469 -7.30 39.99 -1.52
CA THR A 469 -8.06 40.86 -0.61
C THR A 469 -8.25 40.20 0.76
N GLU A 470 -8.61 38.92 0.79
CA GLU A 470 -8.69 38.15 2.05
C GLU A 470 -7.33 38.01 2.75
N ILE A 471 -6.24 37.82 2.00
CA ILE A 471 -4.88 37.82 2.55
C ILE A 471 -4.54 39.19 3.15
N LYS A 472 -4.80 40.29 2.43
CA LYS A 472 -4.55 41.66 2.91
C LYS A 472 -5.28 41.94 4.22
N LYS A 473 -6.54 41.51 4.32
CA LYS A 473 -7.37 41.64 5.53
C LYS A 473 -6.80 40.81 6.69
N THR A 474 -6.38 39.57 6.41
CA THR A 474 -5.82 38.65 7.41
C THR A 474 -4.47 39.15 7.96
N VAL A 475 -3.61 39.64 7.06
CA VAL A 475 -2.25 40.13 7.39
C VAL A 475 -2.24 41.60 7.82
N LYS A 476 -3.35 42.34 7.62
CA LYS A 476 -3.51 43.77 7.92
C LYS A 476 -2.44 44.63 7.22
N THR A 477 -2.37 44.54 5.89
CA THR A 477 -1.41 45.29 5.07
C THR A 477 -2.10 45.98 3.89
N ASP A 478 -1.76 47.24 3.65
CA ASP A 478 -2.24 47.99 2.48
C ASP A 478 -1.33 47.84 1.24
N ALA A 479 -0.18 47.18 1.41
CA ALA A 479 0.75 46.90 0.32
C ALA A 479 0.09 46.14 -0.85
N GLU A 480 0.55 46.43 -2.06
CA GLU A 480 0.17 45.67 -3.25
C GLU A 480 0.81 44.28 -3.20
N LEU A 481 -0.02 43.25 -3.35
CA LEU A 481 0.39 41.85 -3.25
C LEU A 481 0.29 41.18 -4.61
N ARG A 482 1.15 40.19 -4.85
CA ARG A 482 1.03 39.24 -5.95
C ARG A 482 0.94 37.82 -5.42
N LEU A 483 0.25 36.95 -6.16
CA LEU A 483 0.16 35.53 -5.87
C LEU A 483 1.04 34.75 -6.87
N LEU A 484 1.94 33.93 -6.34
CA LEU A 484 2.87 33.10 -7.08
C LEU A 484 2.53 31.63 -6.88
N GLN A 485 2.67 30.86 -7.95
CA GLN A 485 2.62 29.40 -7.92
C GLN A 485 4.05 28.87 -8.02
N LEU A 486 4.49 28.12 -7.02
CA LEU A 486 5.82 27.53 -6.93
C LEU A 486 5.76 26.02 -7.16
N ARG A 487 6.74 25.49 -7.89
CA ARG A 487 6.94 24.05 -8.10
C ARG A 487 8.43 23.75 -8.08
N SER A 488 8.84 22.73 -7.32
CA SER A 488 10.24 22.31 -7.22
C SER A 488 11.23 23.46 -6.96
N HIS A 489 10.91 24.34 -6.00
CA HIS A 489 11.68 25.55 -5.65
C HIS A 489 11.84 26.59 -6.77
N MET A 490 11.04 26.53 -7.83
CA MET A 490 10.99 27.52 -8.90
C MET A 490 9.65 28.26 -8.91
N ILE A 491 9.65 29.49 -9.40
CA ILE A 491 8.41 30.23 -9.65
C ILE A 491 7.87 29.73 -10.99
N TYR A 492 6.78 28.96 -10.94
CA TYR A 492 6.15 28.39 -12.12
C TYR A 492 5.27 29.41 -12.83
N LYS A 493 4.47 30.17 -12.07
CA LYS A 493 3.55 31.16 -12.64
C LYS A 493 3.28 32.32 -11.68
N VAL A 494 3.20 33.52 -12.23
CA VAL A 494 2.60 34.69 -11.56
C VAL A 494 1.12 34.71 -11.93
N LEU A 495 0.23 34.58 -10.95
CA LEU A 495 -1.21 34.52 -11.20
C LEU A 495 -1.77 35.94 -11.36
N THR A 496 -2.54 36.17 -12.42
CA THR A 496 -3.16 37.47 -12.68
C THR A 496 -4.36 37.68 -11.75
N PRO A 497 -4.61 38.90 -11.24
CA PRO A 497 -5.73 39.16 -10.34
C PRO A 497 -7.11 38.78 -10.92
N ALA A 498 -7.28 38.84 -12.24
CA ALA A 498 -8.52 38.50 -12.94
C ALA A 498 -8.70 36.99 -13.19
N ALA A 499 -7.68 36.15 -12.97
CA ALA A 499 -7.80 34.71 -13.16
C ALA A 499 -8.75 34.09 -12.13
N THR A 500 -9.54 33.10 -12.57
CA THR A 500 -10.44 32.34 -11.69
C THR A 500 -9.66 31.38 -10.81
N ILE A 501 -10.12 31.16 -9.58
CA ILE A 501 -9.44 30.24 -8.65
C ILE A 501 -9.67 28.78 -8.98
N GLU A 502 -10.78 28.44 -9.66
CA GLU A 502 -11.11 27.07 -10.06
C GLU A 502 -9.96 26.36 -10.80
N GLY A 503 -9.34 27.07 -11.77
CA GLY A 503 -8.26 26.53 -12.61
C GLY A 503 -6.87 26.50 -11.95
N ILE A 504 -6.70 27.00 -10.72
CA ILE A 504 -5.40 26.99 -10.04
C ILE A 504 -5.07 25.55 -9.61
N ASP A 505 -3.99 24.98 -10.12
CA ASP A 505 -3.49 23.69 -9.65
C ASP A 505 -2.90 23.83 -8.24
N ASP A 506 -3.64 23.37 -7.24
CA ASP A 506 -3.27 23.30 -5.82
C ASP A 506 -2.96 21.86 -5.39
N LYS A 507 -2.85 20.93 -6.35
CA LYS A 507 -2.54 19.52 -6.08
C LYS A 507 -1.04 19.33 -5.87
N TYR A 508 -0.72 18.19 -5.23
CA TYR A 508 0.61 17.66 -4.91
C TYR A 508 1.80 18.38 -5.58
N TRP A 509 2.75 18.84 -4.75
CA TRP A 509 4.01 19.51 -5.15
C TRP A 509 3.94 20.99 -5.56
N THR A 510 2.76 21.60 -5.52
CA THR A 510 2.58 23.03 -5.83
C THR A 510 2.31 23.84 -4.56
N LEU A 511 3.05 24.94 -4.37
CA LEU A 511 2.86 25.88 -3.24
C LEU A 511 2.41 27.23 -3.75
N LEU A 512 1.33 27.79 -3.19
CA LEU A 512 0.94 29.17 -3.45
C LEU A 512 1.63 30.10 -2.45
N ARG A 513 2.28 31.15 -2.94
CA ARG A 513 2.94 32.17 -2.12
C ARG A 513 2.39 33.55 -2.46
N ALA A 514 1.91 34.27 -1.44
CA ALA A 514 1.62 35.69 -1.56
C ALA A 514 2.81 36.50 -1.06
N GLU A 515 3.21 37.51 -1.82
CA GLU A 515 4.31 38.41 -1.45
C GLU A 515 4.01 39.86 -1.82
N LYS A 516 4.61 40.79 -1.08
CA LYS A 516 4.53 42.22 -1.37
C LYS A 516 5.34 42.52 -2.63
N ILE A 517 4.77 43.31 -3.55
CA ILE A 517 5.49 43.77 -4.73
C ILE A 517 6.53 44.82 -4.27
N PRO A 518 7.84 44.57 -4.44
CA PRO A 518 8.86 45.52 -4.02
C PRO A 518 8.77 46.85 -4.77
N GLU A 519 9.05 47.97 -4.09
CA GLU A 519 9.06 49.30 -4.72
C GLU A 519 10.06 49.40 -5.89
N GLU A 520 11.15 48.61 -5.85
CA GLU A 520 12.13 48.50 -6.95
C GLU A 520 11.50 47.99 -8.27
N GLU A 521 10.43 47.18 -8.19
CA GLU A 521 9.69 46.72 -9.38
C GLU A 521 8.69 47.76 -9.90
N LYS A 522 8.18 48.65 -9.04
CA LYS A 522 7.23 49.69 -9.43
C LYS A 522 7.92 50.84 -10.19
N GLY A 523 9.18 51.11 -9.88
CA GLY A 523 10.00 52.15 -10.50
C GLY A 523 10.83 51.70 -11.72
N MET A 524 10.48 50.59 -12.37
CA MET A 524 11.25 50.04 -13.49
C MET A 524 11.27 50.97 -14.71
N GLY A 525 12.47 51.26 -15.24
CA GLY A 525 12.63 51.96 -16.52
C GLY A 525 12.31 51.07 -17.72
N THR A 526 12.09 51.66 -18.90
CA THR A 526 11.70 50.94 -20.14
C THR A 526 12.71 49.89 -20.63
N ARG A 527 13.95 49.94 -20.13
CA ARG A 527 15.01 48.97 -20.46
C ARG A 527 15.38 48.04 -19.30
N ASP A 528 14.82 48.25 -18.12
CA ASP A 528 15.05 47.41 -16.96
C ASP A 528 14.30 46.09 -17.11
N ARG A 529 14.81 45.03 -16.48
CA ARG A 529 14.24 43.69 -16.63
C ARG A 529 14.10 43.00 -15.30
N ARG A 530 12.94 42.38 -15.08
CA ARG A 530 12.72 41.47 -13.96
C ARG A 530 13.17 40.06 -14.35
N ILE A 531 14.12 39.51 -13.61
CA ILE A 531 14.63 38.16 -13.79
C ILE A 531 14.29 37.27 -12.60
N HIS A 532 14.27 35.96 -12.85
CA HIS A 532 14.13 34.95 -11.80
C HIS A 532 15.49 34.66 -11.17
N VAL A 533 15.54 34.48 -9.86
CA VAL A 533 16.75 34.11 -9.11
C VAL A 533 16.47 32.87 -8.26
N TYR A 534 17.21 31.80 -8.49
CA TYR A 534 17.02 30.48 -7.86
C TYR A 534 18.32 29.98 -7.20
N HIS A 535 18.21 29.31 -6.06
CA HIS A 535 19.34 28.62 -5.44
C HIS A 535 19.44 27.21 -6.01
N PHE A 536 20.64 26.75 -6.32
CA PHE A 536 20.85 25.40 -6.82
C PHE A 536 22.15 24.78 -6.32
N THR A 537 22.21 23.45 -6.34
CA THR A 537 23.45 22.68 -6.16
C THR A 537 23.68 21.82 -7.38
N ARG A 538 24.94 21.45 -7.62
CA ARG A 538 25.33 20.54 -8.70
C ARG A 538 25.90 19.27 -8.11
N GLU A 539 25.24 18.14 -8.34
CA GLU A 539 25.70 16.82 -7.89
C GLU A 539 26.66 16.20 -8.93
N ALA A 540 27.24 15.03 -8.63
CA ALA A 540 28.36 14.42 -9.37
C ALA A 540 28.05 14.09 -10.85
N ASP A 541 26.79 14.07 -11.23
CA ASP A 541 26.23 13.81 -12.57
C ASP A 541 25.99 15.09 -13.40
N GLN A 542 26.35 16.27 -12.88
CA GLN A 542 26.09 17.59 -13.46
C GLN A 542 24.61 18.02 -13.46
N GLU A 543 23.71 17.30 -12.79
CA GLU A 543 22.31 17.72 -12.68
C GLU A 543 22.17 18.96 -11.77
N VAL A 544 21.30 19.88 -12.20
CA VAL A 544 20.98 21.11 -11.48
C VAL A 544 19.78 20.85 -10.58
N ARG A 545 19.99 20.86 -9.26
CA ARG A 545 18.92 20.67 -8.28
C ARG A 545 18.62 21.98 -7.57
N ASN A 546 17.45 22.56 -7.84
CA ASN A 546 17.01 23.79 -7.18
C ASN A 546 16.56 23.52 -5.75
N PHE A 547 16.84 24.47 -4.85
CA PHE A 547 16.39 24.44 -3.47
C PHE A 547 16.14 25.86 -2.95
N GLY A 548 15.73 25.98 -1.68
CA GLY A 548 15.56 27.28 -1.02
C GLY A 548 14.34 28.06 -1.52
N GLN A 549 14.39 29.39 -1.35
CA GLN A 549 13.30 30.30 -1.70
C GLN A 549 13.63 31.07 -2.98
N PRO A 550 12.89 30.87 -4.08
CA PRO A 550 13.09 31.64 -5.29
C PRO A 550 12.54 33.06 -5.13
N PHE A 551 13.14 34.03 -5.82
CA PHE A 551 12.67 35.43 -5.81
C PHE A 551 12.93 36.13 -7.15
N PHE A 552 12.31 37.30 -7.31
CA PHE A 552 12.54 38.18 -8.45
C PHE A 552 13.59 39.24 -8.14
N LEU A 553 14.38 39.60 -9.14
CA LEU A 553 15.32 40.71 -9.08
C LEU A 553 15.20 41.57 -10.33
N VAL A 554 15.19 42.90 -10.15
CA VAL A 554 15.27 43.85 -11.26
C VAL A 554 16.73 44.10 -11.60
N ILE A 555 17.13 43.89 -12.85
CA ILE A 555 18.47 44.21 -13.37
C ILE A 555 18.40 45.40 -14.34
N ARG A 556 19.39 46.28 -14.26
CA ARG A 556 19.51 47.47 -15.13
C ARG A 556 20.43 47.23 -16.32
N VAL A 557 20.24 47.98 -17.40
CA VAL A 557 21.13 47.93 -18.59
C VAL A 557 22.50 48.49 -18.19
N ASN A 558 23.54 47.65 -18.24
CA ASN A 558 24.92 47.93 -17.80
C ASN A 558 25.23 47.65 -16.32
N GLU A 559 24.34 46.97 -15.59
CA GLU A 559 24.64 46.52 -14.24
C GLU A 559 25.61 45.32 -14.26
N THR A 560 26.77 45.47 -13.61
CA THR A 560 27.77 44.39 -13.48
C THR A 560 27.33 43.38 -12.43
N LEU A 561 27.83 42.14 -12.55
CA LEU A 561 27.57 41.10 -11.55
C LEU A 561 28.03 41.51 -10.16
N ALA A 562 29.15 42.24 -10.03
CA ALA A 562 29.62 42.76 -8.74
C ALA A 562 28.56 43.63 -8.03
N ALA A 563 27.88 44.53 -8.77
CA ALA A 563 26.81 45.35 -8.22
C ALA A 563 25.58 44.52 -7.85
N VAL A 564 25.21 43.54 -8.70
CA VAL A 564 24.10 42.63 -8.46
C VAL A 564 24.35 41.75 -7.22
N LYS A 565 25.59 41.27 -7.02
CA LYS A 565 26.00 40.48 -5.86
C LYS A 565 25.74 41.23 -4.55
N VAL A 566 26.14 42.50 -4.46
CA VAL A 566 25.91 43.34 -3.27
C VAL A 566 24.41 43.48 -2.97
N ARG A 567 23.57 43.66 -3.99
CA ARG A 567 22.11 43.74 -3.82
C ARG A 567 21.51 42.42 -3.35
N ILE A 568 21.94 41.30 -3.93
CA ILE A 568 21.48 39.96 -3.52
C ILE A 568 21.90 39.67 -2.09
N GLN A 569 23.14 39.99 -1.72
CA GLN A 569 23.65 39.80 -0.37
C GLN A 569 22.85 40.60 0.66
N HIS A 570 22.60 41.89 0.38
CA HIS A 570 21.78 42.74 1.24
C HIS A 570 20.33 42.22 1.34
N LYS A 571 19.74 41.74 0.23
CA LYS A 571 18.38 41.19 0.19
C LYS A 571 18.25 39.89 0.99
N LEU A 572 19.25 39.01 0.92
CA LEU A 572 19.23 37.71 1.59
C LEU A 572 19.80 37.74 3.02
N GLN A 573 20.46 38.84 3.41
CA GLN A 573 21.14 39.02 4.70
C GLN A 573 22.15 37.89 5.00
N VAL A 574 22.94 37.51 4.00
CA VAL A 574 23.94 36.44 4.10
C VAL A 574 25.31 37.01 4.53
N PRO A 575 25.96 36.42 5.55
CA PRO A 575 27.31 36.80 5.97
C PRO A 575 28.35 36.74 4.83
N ASP A 576 29.34 37.64 4.85
CA ASP A 576 30.38 37.74 3.81
C ASP A 576 31.18 36.44 3.60
N ASP A 577 31.44 35.71 4.69
CA ASP A 577 32.20 34.46 4.69
C ASP A 577 31.45 33.29 4.04
N GLU A 578 30.12 33.31 4.10
CA GLU A 578 29.25 32.35 3.41
C GLU A 578 29.05 32.77 1.96
N PHE A 579 28.74 34.05 1.72
CA PHE A 579 28.42 34.58 0.39
C PHE A 579 29.60 34.55 -0.58
N SER A 580 30.82 34.73 -0.09
CA SER A 580 32.06 34.65 -0.91
C SER A 580 32.29 33.27 -1.55
N LYS A 581 31.66 32.21 -1.01
CA LYS A 581 31.75 30.84 -1.55
C LYS A 581 30.74 30.58 -2.68
N TRP A 582 29.78 31.48 -2.89
CA TRP A 582 28.69 31.27 -3.85
C TRP A 582 29.17 31.55 -5.27
N LYS A 583 28.72 30.72 -6.22
CA LYS A 583 28.96 30.95 -7.65
C LYS A 583 27.68 31.39 -8.33
N PHE A 584 27.80 32.29 -9.29
CA PHE A 584 26.66 32.89 -10.00
C PHE A 584 26.68 32.43 -11.44
N ALA A 585 25.55 31.94 -11.92
CA ALA A 585 25.43 31.42 -13.27
C ALA A 585 24.14 31.89 -13.95
N PHE A 586 24.21 32.13 -15.25
CA PHE A 586 23.04 32.16 -16.11
C PHE A 586 22.63 30.72 -16.42
N VAL A 587 21.37 30.37 -16.15
CA VAL A 587 20.85 29.02 -16.38
C VAL A 587 19.65 29.07 -17.33
N TYR A 588 19.71 28.25 -18.38
CA TYR A 588 18.63 28.09 -19.37
C TYR A 588 18.64 26.69 -19.99
N LEU A 589 17.51 25.97 -19.90
CA LEU A 589 17.34 24.61 -20.44
C LEU A 589 18.54 23.69 -20.12
N LEU A 590 18.91 23.61 -18.83
CA LEU A 590 20.06 22.84 -18.30
C LEU A 590 21.46 23.37 -18.65
N ASN A 591 21.58 24.38 -19.51
CA ASN A 591 22.87 25.03 -19.77
C ASN A 591 23.21 25.99 -18.63
N VAL A 592 24.34 25.73 -17.96
CA VAL A 592 24.86 26.57 -16.87
C VAL A 592 26.06 27.34 -17.38
N LYS A 593 25.95 28.67 -17.44
CA LYS A 593 27.06 29.57 -17.81
C LYS A 593 27.42 30.46 -16.62
N TYR A 594 28.57 30.19 -16.00
CA TYR A 594 29.08 31.02 -14.91
C TYR A 594 29.44 32.42 -15.39
N LEU A 595 29.11 33.40 -14.54
CA LEU A 595 29.34 34.82 -14.79
C LEU A 595 30.53 35.32 -13.95
N GLN A 596 31.31 36.23 -14.52
CA GLN A 596 32.40 36.94 -13.86
C GLN A 596 31.92 38.28 -13.31
N ASP A 597 32.65 38.86 -12.34
CA ASP A 597 32.25 40.10 -11.67
C ASP A 597 32.14 41.31 -12.62
N SER A 598 32.94 41.31 -13.68
CA SER A 598 32.91 42.32 -14.76
C SER A 598 31.79 42.11 -15.77
N ASP A 599 31.11 40.96 -15.76
CA ASP A 599 30.06 40.66 -16.74
C ASP A 599 28.83 41.52 -16.48
N ILE A 600 28.28 42.07 -17.56
CA ILE A 600 27.01 42.80 -17.51
C ILE A 600 25.86 41.79 -17.51
N VAL A 601 25.11 41.74 -16.41
CA VAL A 601 24.09 40.70 -16.17
C VAL A 601 22.95 40.77 -17.18
N SER A 602 22.65 41.94 -17.75
CA SER A 602 21.56 42.07 -18.74
C SER A 602 21.85 41.38 -20.08
N HIS A 603 23.12 41.21 -20.49
CA HIS A 603 23.47 40.68 -21.81
C HIS A 603 22.97 39.25 -22.08
N PRO A 604 23.19 38.26 -21.18
CA PRO A 604 22.69 36.90 -21.37
C PRO A 604 21.17 36.83 -21.54
N PHE A 605 20.41 37.71 -20.89
CA PHE A 605 18.96 37.74 -20.95
C PHE A 605 18.42 38.50 -22.18
N GLN A 606 19.24 39.28 -22.90
CA GLN A 606 18.80 40.09 -24.05
C GLN A 606 18.30 39.26 -25.24
N ARG A 607 18.86 38.07 -25.47
CA ARG A 607 18.56 37.19 -26.62
C ARG A 607 17.25 36.42 -26.49
N THR A 608 16.68 36.36 -25.30
CA THR A 608 15.37 35.78 -25.01
C THR A 608 14.33 36.90 -24.96
N ARG A 609 14.07 37.53 -26.12
CA ARG A 609 12.87 38.37 -26.28
C ARG A 609 11.71 37.43 -26.57
N ASP A 610 10.69 37.51 -25.72
CA ASP A 610 9.34 37.01 -25.95
C ASP A 610 9.21 35.51 -26.23
N SER A 611 8.85 34.76 -25.19
CA SER A 611 7.86 33.69 -25.35
C SER A 611 7.37 33.23 -23.99
N ASP A 612 6.10 32.84 -23.95
CA ASP A 612 5.45 32.00 -22.94
C ASP A 612 6.16 30.63 -22.82
N LEU A 613 7.47 30.64 -22.57
CA LEU A 613 8.26 29.44 -22.37
C LEU A 613 7.96 28.90 -20.98
N LEU A 614 7.66 27.60 -20.92
CA LEU A 614 7.38 26.86 -19.68
C LEU A 614 8.46 27.03 -18.59
N LEU A 615 9.70 27.40 -18.95
CA LEU A 615 10.81 27.64 -18.04
C LEU A 615 11.65 28.85 -18.52
N PRO A 616 11.46 30.05 -17.94
CA PRO A 616 12.26 31.23 -18.29
C PRO A 616 13.72 31.08 -17.83
N PRO A 617 14.68 31.73 -18.51
CA PRO A 617 16.06 31.79 -18.03
C PRO A 617 16.12 32.48 -16.66
N TYR A 618 17.04 32.03 -15.81
CA TYR A 618 17.20 32.55 -14.46
C TYR A 618 18.67 32.76 -14.08
N LEU A 619 18.90 33.57 -13.06
CA LEU A 619 20.18 33.72 -12.39
C LEU A 619 20.27 32.67 -11.28
N GLY A 620 21.12 31.68 -11.45
CA GLY A 620 21.37 30.62 -10.48
C GLY A 620 22.42 31.02 -9.46
N LEU A 621 22.13 30.73 -8.19
CA LEU A 621 23.02 30.89 -7.04
C LEU A 621 23.50 29.50 -6.61
N GLU A 622 24.70 29.11 -7.01
CA GLU A 622 25.28 27.82 -6.65
C GLU A 622 25.92 27.88 -5.26
N HIS A 623 25.38 27.10 -4.32
CA HIS A 623 25.97 26.91 -3.01
C HIS A 623 25.50 25.60 -2.35
N THR A 624 26.17 25.18 -1.29
CA THR A 624 25.78 23.99 -0.53
C THR A 624 24.51 24.25 0.27
N ARG A 625 23.68 23.21 0.40
CA ARG A 625 22.49 23.24 1.24
C ARG A 625 22.94 23.24 2.72
N ASN A 626 22.92 24.40 3.35
CA ASN A 626 23.19 24.52 4.79
C ASN A 626 22.01 23.88 5.55
N THR A 627 22.20 22.69 6.11
CA THR A 627 21.17 21.87 6.77
C THR A 627 20.54 22.53 8.00
N ASN A 628 21.15 23.61 8.52
CA ASN A 628 20.66 24.34 9.69
C ASN A 628 19.79 25.57 9.40
N ARG A 629 19.53 25.95 8.12
CA ARG A 629 18.83 27.22 7.84
C ARG A 629 17.58 27.19 6.97
N LEU A 630 17.25 26.12 6.26
CA LEU A 630 16.04 26.05 5.43
C LEU A 630 15.53 24.60 5.29
N GLN A 631 15.36 23.91 6.42
CA GLN A 631 14.40 22.81 6.48
C GLN A 631 13.12 23.37 7.09
N GLN A 632 12.24 23.86 6.22
CA GLN A 632 10.78 23.66 6.27
C GLN A 632 10.16 24.62 5.25
N LEU A 633 9.28 24.08 4.41
CA LEU A 633 8.36 24.78 3.48
C LEU A 633 8.84 25.10 2.05
N GLY A 634 10.05 24.67 1.67
CA GLY A 634 10.36 24.50 0.25
C GLY A 634 9.80 23.16 -0.26
N CYS A 635 8.58 23.19 -0.80
CA CYS A 635 7.79 22.04 -1.22
C CYS A 635 7.50 21.03 -0.08
N LEU A 636 6.39 21.23 0.65
CA LEU A 636 5.76 20.13 1.38
C LEU A 636 5.12 19.17 0.37
N ASN A 637 5.90 18.20 -0.08
CA ASN A 637 5.70 16.78 0.18
C ASN A 637 7.01 16.04 -0.07
#